data_AF-A0A8J6HDB1-F1
#
_entry.id   AF-A0A8J6HDB1-F1
#
_cell.length_a   1.000
_cell.length_b   1.000
_cell.length_c   1.000
_cell.angle_alpha   90.00
_cell.angle_beta   90.00
_cell.angle_gamma   90.00
#
_symmetry.space_group_name_H-M   'P 1'
#
loop_
_entity.id
_entity.type
_entity.pdbx_description
1 polymer ?
#
loop_
_entity_poly.entity_id
_entity_poly.type
_entity_poly.pdbx_seq_one_letter_code
_entity_poly.pdbx_strand_id
1 'polypeptide(L)'
;MTTTRIRPCCVPGCTDKETARFSIPSDELVRQIWVSRINNPKLIEVPEHAVAYYRVCARHFHDMCFVTGSNNKKLQRYSLPTLNLIGFDLPSTKETCFRYPETPAAYPITPEKLRVALQNIPQTSSVATESPEWKIARTAVQKVYGKSKRRLISVDYSRASTSTSDISVDEMEIMPSTSNIAEISSENISTAERATSSSPHLVDKMKPLQRNCVLMFDEIALSTGLEYDQKSDSIKGFVDFGGAHKRPAFADHALVFMIKGVYRKWKQPTCYCYTEGTVSKGDLVRMIKEVVRNVRKTGLNVVASVCDQGATNVAAVNALLHDTNAECLRRGVENRYHGYTIDGDEVIHLYDYPHLMKGIRNALLTKDLSFTQNGREKIASWQHVVDAYRVDQKLGLYSQFVKLTDEHILPEKIKKMSVRHCTQVFSHKVASAIKARALISQELQPSSQFYLDPAASDTSDLLLFFDQLFDSVNGSQLRSQDGKTLRSAVTDATNHIPFWESSIVTLKSMYFTAPGSTKPVRTPSLKNWIFTLQSFIYLWRKVRGIGFKFLTPRAFNQDPLENFFSCVRGYAGANAKPTPTSFAHTTKALLVNNLVSPRAIGANCEDDGSLSYLDNLKSFLNTQVAITETPLVLAPVYPPEETVQLPAEDNMDLATAYVSGVIGKKLRKKLPACQSCQVNLETEEDLPEHMLIRVNNILKGTDLRYKDLDPLTKLAFVKYGKSRKGPKLPL
;
A
#
# COMPACT_ATOMS: atom_id res chain seq x y z
N MET A 1 -25.08 -24.24 42.34
CA MET A 1 -24.22 -24.89 41.33
C MET A 1 -24.55 -24.32 39.95
N THR A 2 -23.69 -23.50 39.37
CA THR A 2 -23.87 -22.92 38.04
C THR A 2 -23.25 -23.82 36.98
N THR A 3 -24.09 -24.54 36.22
CA THR A 3 -23.63 -25.38 35.12
C THR A 3 -23.10 -24.51 33.98
N THR A 4 -21.79 -24.57 33.75
CA THR A 4 -21.12 -23.88 32.64
C THR A 4 -21.64 -24.41 31.31
N ARG A 5 -22.49 -23.63 30.62
CA ARG A 5 -23.05 -24.01 29.31
C ARG A 5 -21.95 -24.23 28.27
N ILE A 6 -21.64 -25.49 27.99
CA ILE A 6 -20.78 -25.90 26.88
C ILE A 6 -21.41 -25.42 25.56
N ARG A 7 -20.63 -24.74 24.72
CA ARG A 7 -21.12 -24.25 23.42
C ARG A 7 -21.53 -25.43 22.51
N PRO A 8 -22.62 -25.32 21.73
CA PRO A 8 -23.07 -26.39 20.85
C PRO A 8 -22.02 -26.70 19.76
N CYS A 9 -22.03 -27.95 19.27
CA CYS A 9 -21.23 -28.31 18.11
C CYS A 9 -21.78 -27.62 16.85
N CYS A 10 -20.90 -27.17 15.95
CA CYS A 10 -21.27 -26.57 14.67
C CYS A 10 -21.37 -27.56 13.51
N VAL A 11 -21.13 -28.86 13.74
CA VAL A 11 -21.40 -29.88 12.71
C VAL A 11 -22.90 -30.12 12.62
N PRO A 12 -23.53 -30.05 11.42
CA PRO A 12 -24.96 -30.28 11.26
C PRO A 12 -25.36 -31.68 11.78
N GLY A 13 -26.50 -31.77 12.46
CA GLY A 13 -26.98 -33.02 13.07
C GLY A 13 -26.26 -33.48 14.34
N CYS A 14 -25.16 -32.84 14.75
CA CYS A 14 -24.42 -33.27 15.95
C CYS A 14 -25.13 -32.84 17.25
N THR A 15 -25.65 -33.83 17.99
CA THR A 15 -26.36 -33.65 19.28
C THR A 15 -25.45 -33.77 20.51
N ASP A 16 -24.16 -34.06 20.32
CA ASP A 16 -23.18 -34.23 21.40
C ASP A 16 -23.11 -33.00 22.31
N LYS A 17 -23.10 -33.20 23.63
CA LYS A 17 -22.98 -32.12 24.63
C LYS A 17 -21.83 -32.33 25.62
N GLU A 18 -21.18 -33.49 25.59
CA GLU A 18 -20.25 -33.94 26.63
C GLU A 18 -18.79 -33.87 26.20
N THR A 19 -18.48 -34.06 24.91
CA THR A 19 -17.08 -34.14 24.48
C THR A 19 -16.43 -32.76 24.30
N ALA A 20 -15.09 -32.73 24.42
CA ALA A 20 -14.28 -31.52 24.31
C ALA A 20 -14.57 -30.70 23.04
N ARG A 21 -14.45 -29.37 23.16
CA ARG A 21 -14.81 -28.39 22.12
C ARG A 21 -13.59 -27.68 21.56
N PHE A 22 -13.39 -27.78 20.25
CA PHE A 22 -12.28 -27.16 19.53
C PHE A 22 -12.78 -25.98 18.69
N SER A 23 -12.09 -24.84 18.78
CA SER A 23 -12.29 -23.73 17.85
C SER A 23 -11.79 -24.08 16.46
N ILE A 24 -12.48 -23.60 15.43
CA ILE A 24 -11.98 -23.68 14.05
C ILE A 24 -10.62 -22.94 13.97
N PRO A 25 -9.56 -23.53 13.36
CA PRO A 25 -8.22 -22.95 13.33
C PRO A 25 -8.13 -21.57 12.67
N SER A 26 -7.11 -20.79 13.07
CA SER A 26 -6.78 -19.49 12.46
C SER A 26 -5.92 -19.61 11.21
N ASP A 27 -5.28 -20.76 10.98
CA ASP A 27 -4.57 -21.09 9.75
C ASP A 27 -5.57 -21.17 8.60
N GLU A 28 -5.33 -20.42 7.52
CA GLU A 28 -6.29 -20.21 6.43
C GLU A 28 -6.60 -21.51 5.67
N LEU A 29 -5.56 -22.28 5.34
CA LEU A 29 -5.69 -23.51 4.57
C LEU A 29 -6.37 -24.61 5.40
N VAL A 30 -6.00 -24.74 6.68
CA VAL A 30 -6.70 -25.66 7.60
C VAL A 30 -8.15 -25.22 7.85
N ARG A 31 -8.41 -23.90 8.00
CA ARG A 31 -9.76 -23.34 8.19
C ARG A 31 -10.67 -23.67 7.01
N GLN A 32 -10.20 -23.45 5.78
CA GLN A 32 -10.97 -23.75 4.57
C GLN A 32 -11.34 -25.24 4.49
N ILE A 33 -10.40 -26.13 4.79
CA ILE A 33 -10.66 -27.59 4.83
C ILE A 33 -11.66 -27.95 5.94
N TRP A 34 -11.54 -27.38 7.15
CA TRP A 34 -12.52 -27.59 8.21
C TRP A 34 -13.92 -27.14 7.79
N VAL A 35 -14.08 -25.91 7.27
CA VAL A 35 -15.39 -25.38 6.85
C VAL A 35 -16.00 -26.22 5.73
N SER A 36 -15.21 -26.58 4.72
CA SER A 36 -15.62 -27.48 3.63
C SER A 36 -16.10 -28.84 4.13
N ARG A 37 -15.33 -29.49 5.02
CA ARG A 37 -15.67 -30.82 5.56
C ARG A 37 -16.81 -30.82 6.57
N ILE A 38 -16.98 -29.74 7.32
CA ILE A 38 -18.11 -29.56 8.25
C ILE A 38 -19.42 -29.35 7.49
N ASN A 39 -19.37 -28.77 6.30
CA ASN A 39 -20.50 -28.59 5.38
C ASN A 39 -21.72 -27.93 6.06
N ASN A 40 -21.48 -26.92 6.90
CA ASN A 40 -22.54 -26.15 7.56
C ASN A 40 -22.75 -24.83 6.79
N PRO A 41 -23.93 -24.60 6.20
CA PRO A 41 -24.24 -23.36 5.48
C PRO A 41 -24.00 -22.09 6.32
N LYS A 42 -24.23 -22.16 7.64
CA LYS A 42 -24.03 -21.03 8.57
C LYS A 42 -22.56 -20.63 8.75
N LEU A 43 -21.59 -21.42 8.29
CA LEU A 43 -20.18 -21.05 8.28
C LEU A 43 -19.77 -20.32 6.98
N ILE A 44 -20.59 -20.37 5.94
CA ILE A 44 -20.33 -19.76 4.63
C ILE A 44 -20.77 -18.28 4.64
N GLU A 45 -21.87 -17.96 5.32
CA GLU A 45 -22.43 -16.60 5.43
C GLU A 45 -21.72 -15.72 6.48
N VAL A 46 -20.85 -16.30 7.31
CA VAL A 46 -20.22 -15.62 8.44
C VAL A 46 -18.88 -15.00 8.03
N PRO A 47 -18.61 -13.72 8.37
CA PRO A 47 -17.31 -13.10 8.13
C PRO A 47 -16.15 -13.93 8.69
N GLU A 48 -15.06 -14.04 7.94
CA GLU A 48 -13.97 -14.97 8.21
C GLU A 48 -13.41 -14.91 9.65
N HIS A 49 -13.30 -13.71 10.23
CA HIS A 49 -12.85 -13.50 11.60
C HIS A 49 -13.81 -14.06 12.67
N ALA A 50 -15.11 -14.20 12.34
CA ALA A 50 -16.14 -14.71 13.23
C ALA A 50 -16.34 -16.24 13.15
N VAL A 51 -15.79 -16.91 12.13
CA VAL A 51 -15.77 -18.38 12.02
C VAL A 51 -15.08 -19.02 13.24
N ALA A 52 -14.08 -18.35 13.82
CA ALA A 52 -13.36 -18.79 15.02
C ALA A 52 -14.23 -18.86 16.30
N TYR A 53 -15.46 -18.32 16.31
CA TYR A 53 -16.38 -18.42 17.47
C TYR A 53 -17.16 -19.75 17.52
N TYR A 54 -17.23 -20.48 16.41
CA TYR A 54 -17.87 -21.79 16.30
C TYR A 54 -16.98 -22.90 16.90
N ARG A 55 -17.60 -24.03 17.28
CA ARG A 55 -16.92 -25.12 17.99
C ARG A 55 -17.27 -26.48 17.38
N VAL A 56 -16.26 -27.30 17.12
CA VAL A 56 -16.41 -28.71 16.71
C VAL A 56 -16.16 -29.59 17.93
N CYS A 57 -16.93 -30.66 18.11
CA CYS A 57 -16.73 -31.61 19.21
C CYS A 57 -15.70 -32.70 18.87
N ALA A 58 -15.20 -33.42 19.87
CA ALA A 58 -14.15 -34.42 19.70
C ALA A 58 -14.57 -35.59 18.79
N ARG A 59 -15.87 -35.90 18.70
CA ARG A 59 -16.43 -37.02 17.90
C ARG A 59 -16.22 -36.88 16.39
N HIS A 60 -15.73 -35.74 15.91
CA HIS A 60 -15.46 -35.51 14.49
C HIS A 60 -13.99 -35.72 14.08
N PHE A 61 -13.12 -36.06 15.04
CA PHE A 61 -11.69 -36.29 14.81
C PHE A 61 -11.35 -37.73 15.13
N HIS A 62 -10.55 -38.37 14.28
CA HIS A 62 -9.97 -39.68 14.54
C HIS A 62 -9.01 -39.62 15.75
N ASP A 63 -8.83 -40.71 16.49
CA ASP A 63 -8.04 -40.69 17.72
C ASP A 63 -6.57 -40.27 17.51
N MET A 64 -6.02 -40.54 16.32
CA MET A 64 -4.68 -40.08 15.91
C MET A 64 -4.55 -38.55 15.89
N CYS A 65 -5.64 -37.79 15.76
CA CYS A 65 -5.63 -36.33 15.75
C CYS A 65 -5.36 -35.71 17.13
N PHE A 66 -5.37 -36.49 18.21
CA PHE A 66 -5.15 -36.02 19.58
C PHE A 66 -3.71 -36.28 20.07
N VAL A 67 -3.25 -35.47 21.02
CA VAL A 67 -1.94 -35.64 21.66
C VAL A 67 -2.01 -36.80 22.67
N THR A 68 -1.22 -37.84 22.45
CA THR A 68 -1.07 -38.99 23.36
C THR A 68 -0.60 -38.55 24.76
N GLY A 69 -1.19 -39.13 25.81
CA GLY A 69 -0.86 -38.81 27.21
C GLY A 69 -1.52 -37.56 27.80
N SER A 70 -2.52 -36.97 27.14
CA SER A 70 -3.23 -35.78 27.66
C SER A 70 -4.65 -36.08 28.16
N ASN A 71 -4.89 -35.93 29.45
CA ASN A 71 -6.23 -36.06 30.07
C ASN A 71 -7.29 -35.10 29.50
N ASN A 72 -6.89 -34.05 28.76
CA ASN A 72 -7.80 -33.02 28.23
C ASN A 72 -8.06 -33.13 26.71
N LYS A 73 -7.78 -34.29 26.08
CA LYS A 73 -7.98 -34.55 24.63
C LYS A 73 -7.61 -33.36 23.72
N LYS A 74 -6.37 -32.87 23.79
CA LYS A 74 -5.91 -31.75 22.95
C LYS A 74 -5.65 -32.21 21.52
N LEU A 75 -6.18 -31.50 20.51
CA LEU A 75 -5.82 -31.74 19.10
C LEU A 75 -4.35 -31.38 18.82
N GLN A 76 -3.72 -32.18 17.96
CA GLN A 76 -2.42 -31.91 17.34
C GLN A 76 -2.52 -30.75 16.33
N ARG A 77 -1.36 -30.24 15.88
CA ARG A 77 -1.29 -29.15 14.89
C ARG A 77 -1.65 -29.71 13.51
N TYR A 78 -2.41 -28.94 12.72
CA TYR A 78 -2.89 -29.33 11.39
C TYR A 78 -3.87 -30.52 11.34
N SER A 79 -4.42 -30.96 12.48
CA SER A 79 -5.48 -31.98 12.52
C SER A 79 -6.74 -31.50 11.78
N LEU A 80 -7.40 -32.42 11.08
CA LEU A 80 -8.61 -32.20 10.29
C LEU A 80 -9.75 -33.10 10.76
N PRO A 81 -11.02 -32.62 10.74
CA PRO A 81 -12.15 -33.47 11.03
C PRO A 81 -12.35 -34.47 9.87
N THR A 82 -12.71 -35.69 10.23
CA THR A 82 -12.79 -36.86 9.32
C THR A 82 -13.92 -37.82 9.67
N LEU A 83 -14.53 -37.70 10.86
CA LEU A 83 -15.56 -38.62 11.35
C LEU A 83 -16.92 -37.92 11.50
N ASN A 84 -18.01 -38.65 11.23
CA ASN A 84 -19.39 -38.18 11.46
C ASN A 84 -19.68 -36.82 10.79
N LEU A 85 -19.32 -36.69 9.50
CA LEU A 85 -19.47 -35.49 8.69
C LEU A 85 -20.41 -35.77 7.51
N ILE A 86 -21.25 -34.80 7.14
CA ILE A 86 -22.24 -34.99 6.06
C ILE A 86 -21.57 -34.71 4.70
N GLY A 87 -21.40 -35.77 3.90
CA GLY A 87 -20.79 -35.70 2.57
C GLY A 87 -19.26 -35.80 2.56
N PHE A 88 -18.66 -36.43 3.57
CA PHE A 88 -17.23 -36.72 3.61
C PHE A 88 -17.02 -38.21 3.96
N ASP A 89 -16.77 -39.02 2.93
CA ASP A 89 -16.74 -40.49 3.03
C ASP A 89 -15.32 -41.08 2.89
N LEU A 90 -14.28 -40.24 2.98
CA LEU A 90 -12.88 -40.71 2.88
C LEU A 90 -12.39 -41.35 4.20
N PRO A 91 -11.59 -42.42 4.14
CA PRO A 91 -11.06 -43.09 5.32
C PRO A 91 -10.13 -42.19 6.13
N SER A 92 -10.12 -42.36 7.46
CA SER A 92 -9.24 -41.64 8.39
C SER A 92 -7.80 -42.19 8.34
N THR A 93 -7.00 -41.72 7.38
CA THR A 93 -5.56 -42.00 7.24
C THR A 93 -4.73 -40.80 7.71
N LYS A 94 -3.40 -40.92 7.69
CA LYS A 94 -2.52 -39.81 8.09
C LYS A 94 -2.64 -38.60 7.16
N GLU A 95 -2.84 -38.82 5.85
CA GLU A 95 -3.00 -37.76 4.85
C GLU A 95 -4.37 -37.08 4.94
N THR A 96 -5.43 -37.81 5.29
CA THR A 96 -6.77 -37.22 5.41
C THR A 96 -6.99 -36.56 6.77
N CYS A 97 -6.38 -37.08 7.85
CA CYS A 97 -6.46 -36.51 9.20
C CYS A 97 -5.50 -35.33 9.45
N PHE A 98 -4.44 -35.14 8.65
CA PHE A 98 -3.46 -34.07 8.83
C PHE A 98 -3.08 -33.37 7.52
N ARG A 99 -2.91 -32.05 7.55
CA ARG A 99 -2.28 -31.30 6.43
C ARG A 99 -0.94 -30.69 6.82
N TYR A 100 0.14 -31.43 6.60
CA TYR A 100 1.49 -30.89 6.74
C TYR A 100 1.81 -29.92 5.59
N PRO A 101 2.50 -28.79 5.85
CA PRO A 101 3.03 -27.94 4.79
C PRO A 101 4.16 -28.66 4.05
N GLU A 102 4.09 -28.70 2.72
CA GLU A 102 5.13 -29.30 1.88
C GLU A 102 6.38 -28.42 1.88
N THR A 103 7.54 -29.03 2.12
CA THR A 103 8.84 -28.39 1.92
C THR A 103 9.13 -28.27 0.42
N PRO A 104 9.54 -27.10 -0.09
CA PRO A 104 9.81 -26.93 -1.52
C PRO A 104 11.14 -27.58 -1.90
N ALA A 105 11.09 -28.85 -2.33
CA ALA A 105 12.20 -29.53 -3.00
C ALA A 105 12.02 -29.42 -4.52
N ALA A 106 13.01 -28.85 -5.21
CA ALA A 106 12.97 -28.70 -6.66
C ALA A 106 13.18 -30.06 -7.37
N TYR A 107 12.28 -30.41 -8.29
CA TYR A 107 12.50 -31.45 -9.30
C TYR A 107 11.88 -31.02 -10.63
N PRO A 108 12.63 -31.06 -11.75
CA PRO A 108 12.08 -30.79 -13.07
C PRO A 108 11.25 -31.99 -13.58
N ILE A 109 10.03 -31.73 -14.05
CA ILE A 109 9.19 -32.74 -14.70
C ILE A 109 9.54 -32.78 -16.20
N THR A 110 10.05 -33.90 -16.68
CA THR A 110 10.29 -34.12 -18.11
C THR A 110 9.01 -34.46 -18.88
N PRO A 111 8.87 -34.06 -20.17
CA PRO A 111 7.62 -34.19 -20.94
C PRO A 111 7.02 -35.60 -21.00
N GLU A 112 7.86 -36.63 -20.95
CA GLU A 112 7.42 -38.03 -21.10
C GLU A 112 6.44 -38.49 -20.00
N LYS A 113 6.59 -38.00 -18.77
CA LYS A 113 5.65 -38.33 -17.68
C LYS A 113 4.27 -37.70 -17.87
N LEU A 114 4.18 -36.58 -18.59
CA LEU A 114 2.91 -35.95 -18.92
C LEU A 114 2.16 -36.73 -20.01
N ARG A 115 2.91 -37.26 -21.00
CA ARG A 115 2.37 -38.05 -22.11
C ARG A 115 1.69 -39.35 -21.66
N VAL A 116 2.31 -40.07 -20.72
CA VAL A 116 1.75 -41.32 -20.14
C VAL A 116 0.51 -41.07 -19.27
N ALA A 117 0.45 -39.93 -18.57
CA ALA A 117 -0.71 -39.57 -17.74
C ALA A 117 -1.96 -39.26 -18.58
N LEU A 118 -1.78 -38.63 -19.75
CA LEU A 118 -2.88 -38.25 -20.65
C LEU A 118 -3.51 -39.44 -21.40
N GLN A 119 -2.82 -40.58 -21.51
CA GLN A 119 -3.31 -41.77 -22.21
C GLN A 119 -4.23 -42.67 -21.37
N ASN A 120 -4.36 -42.43 -20.05
CA ASN A 120 -5.06 -43.31 -19.10
C ASN A 120 -6.38 -42.75 -18.54
N ILE A 121 -7.00 -41.76 -19.19
CA ILE A 121 -8.30 -41.22 -18.76
C ILE A 121 -9.43 -42.02 -19.45
N PRO A 122 -10.31 -42.72 -18.72
CA PRO A 122 -11.40 -43.48 -19.32
C PRO A 122 -12.45 -42.57 -19.95
N GLN A 123 -12.91 -42.91 -21.16
CA GLN A 123 -14.12 -42.32 -21.72
C GLN A 123 -15.36 -43.02 -21.15
N THR A 124 -16.12 -42.33 -20.30
CA THR A 124 -17.49 -42.76 -19.91
C THR A 124 -18.47 -41.61 -20.02
N SER A 125 -19.44 -41.77 -20.92
CA SER A 125 -20.57 -40.89 -21.12
C SER A 125 -21.73 -41.21 -20.17
N SER A 126 -22.19 -40.25 -19.37
CA SER A 126 -23.58 -40.23 -18.89
C SER A 126 -24.02 -38.87 -18.33
N VAL A 127 -25.15 -38.40 -18.86
CA VAL A 127 -26.04 -37.31 -18.43
C VAL A 127 -25.96 -36.93 -16.94
N ALA A 128 -25.68 -35.66 -16.64
CA ALA A 128 -25.78 -35.10 -15.29
C ALA A 128 -27.21 -34.60 -14.99
N THR A 129 -27.79 -35.06 -13.88
CA THR A 129 -29.08 -34.57 -13.35
C THR A 129 -28.89 -33.32 -12.47
N GLU A 130 -29.62 -32.23 -12.74
CA GLU A 130 -29.58 -30.98 -11.96
C GLU A 130 -29.99 -31.18 -10.49
N SER A 131 -29.29 -30.51 -9.56
CA SER A 131 -29.57 -30.60 -8.12
C SER A 131 -30.88 -29.89 -7.71
N PRO A 132 -31.49 -30.26 -6.58
CA PRO A 132 -32.71 -29.62 -6.07
C PRO A 132 -32.54 -28.13 -5.76
N GLU A 133 -31.37 -27.70 -5.27
CA GLU A 133 -31.11 -26.28 -4.99
C GLU A 133 -31.17 -25.44 -6.27
N TRP A 134 -30.65 -25.97 -7.39
CA TRP A 134 -30.70 -25.25 -8.66
C TRP A 134 -32.14 -25.12 -9.19
N LYS A 135 -32.99 -26.12 -9.00
CA LYS A 135 -34.41 -26.02 -9.34
C LYS A 135 -35.13 -24.95 -8.52
N ILE A 136 -34.84 -24.84 -7.23
CA ILE A 136 -35.45 -23.83 -6.35
C ILE A 136 -34.99 -22.42 -6.74
N ALA A 137 -33.68 -22.20 -6.92
CA ALA A 137 -33.14 -20.90 -7.34
C ALA A 137 -33.65 -20.48 -8.74
N ARG A 138 -33.69 -21.42 -9.71
CA ARG A 138 -34.23 -21.16 -11.06
C ARG A 138 -35.73 -20.82 -11.01
N THR A 139 -36.51 -21.52 -10.19
CA THR A 139 -37.97 -21.27 -10.04
C THR A 139 -38.24 -19.93 -9.35
N ALA A 140 -37.43 -19.54 -8.35
CA ALA A 140 -37.53 -18.23 -7.72
C ALA A 140 -37.24 -17.10 -8.71
N VAL A 141 -36.17 -17.22 -9.51
CA VAL A 141 -35.81 -16.23 -10.54
C VAL A 141 -36.86 -16.15 -11.66
N GLN A 142 -37.41 -17.30 -12.11
CA GLN A 142 -38.48 -17.34 -13.11
C GLN A 142 -39.80 -16.71 -12.66
N LYS A 143 -40.10 -16.69 -11.35
CA LYS A 143 -41.28 -16.02 -10.80
C LYS A 143 -41.15 -14.50 -10.70
N VAL A 144 -39.93 -13.98 -10.54
CA VAL A 144 -39.70 -12.53 -10.35
C VAL A 144 -39.42 -11.82 -11.68
N TYR A 145 -38.73 -12.49 -12.62
CA TYR A 145 -38.36 -11.89 -13.91
C TYR A 145 -38.74 -12.81 -15.08
N GLY A 146 -39.68 -12.34 -15.90
CA GLY A 146 -40.07 -12.98 -17.16
C GLY A 146 -38.91 -13.16 -18.14
N LYS A 147 -39.15 -13.94 -19.21
CA LYS A 147 -38.15 -14.63 -20.06
C LYS A 147 -36.93 -13.83 -20.60
N SER A 148 -36.90 -12.50 -20.54
CA SER A 148 -35.99 -11.63 -21.31
C SER A 148 -34.62 -11.28 -20.69
N LYS A 149 -34.21 -11.84 -19.53
CA LYS A 149 -32.90 -11.54 -18.88
C LYS A 149 -32.11 -12.77 -18.41
N ARG A 150 -31.95 -13.78 -19.28
CA ARG A 150 -31.19 -15.02 -18.97
C ARG A 150 -29.65 -14.91 -18.97
N ARG A 151 -29.05 -13.86 -19.55
CA ARG A 151 -27.59 -13.81 -19.84
C ARG A 151 -26.67 -13.22 -18.73
N LEU A 152 -27.21 -12.71 -17.61
CA LEU A 152 -26.38 -11.92 -16.66
C LEU A 152 -25.51 -12.72 -15.67
N ILE A 153 -25.77 -14.01 -15.44
CA ILE A 153 -25.22 -14.74 -14.28
C ILE A 153 -24.13 -15.78 -14.66
N SER A 154 -23.95 -16.09 -15.95
CA SER A 154 -23.04 -17.15 -16.40
C SER A 154 -21.57 -16.72 -16.60
N VAL A 155 -21.17 -15.54 -16.09
CA VAL A 155 -19.83 -14.96 -16.33
C VAL A 155 -18.88 -15.13 -15.14
N ASP A 156 -19.40 -15.42 -13.94
CA ASP A 156 -18.57 -15.65 -12.77
C ASP A 156 -17.96 -17.06 -12.71
N TYR A 157 -16.67 -17.09 -12.37
CA TYR A 157 -15.86 -18.24 -11.92
C TYR A 157 -15.45 -19.37 -12.88
N SER A 158 -15.94 -19.48 -14.12
CA SER A 158 -15.57 -20.61 -15.01
C SER A 158 -14.40 -20.37 -15.99
N ARG A 159 -13.94 -19.12 -16.17
CA ARG A 159 -12.98 -18.75 -17.25
C ARG A 159 -11.57 -18.35 -16.82
N ALA A 160 -11.18 -18.54 -15.56
CA ALA A 160 -9.83 -18.23 -15.07
C ALA A 160 -8.78 -19.32 -15.40
N SER A 161 -9.19 -20.48 -15.93
CA SER A 161 -8.29 -21.60 -16.23
C SER A 161 -8.83 -22.51 -17.33
N THR A 162 -8.47 -22.27 -18.59
CA THR A 162 -8.36 -23.31 -19.65
C THR A 162 -7.68 -22.74 -20.89
N SER A 163 -6.75 -23.50 -21.46
CA SER A 163 -6.17 -23.25 -22.79
C SER A 163 -6.99 -23.95 -23.88
N THR A 164 -7.01 -23.35 -25.07
CA THR A 164 -7.31 -23.97 -26.39
C THR A 164 -8.61 -24.78 -26.56
N SER A 165 -9.60 -24.20 -27.26
CA SER A 165 -9.99 -24.62 -28.63
C SER A 165 -11.34 -24.02 -29.07
N ASP A 166 -11.42 -23.63 -30.34
CA ASP A 166 -12.53 -23.11 -31.15
C ASP A 166 -13.98 -23.30 -30.66
N ILE A 167 -14.72 -22.19 -30.56
CA ILE A 167 -16.19 -22.13 -30.71
C ILE A 167 -16.55 -20.87 -31.52
N SER A 168 -17.44 -21.02 -32.50
CA SER A 168 -17.86 -20.02 -33.49
C SER A 168 -18.46 -18.74 -32.88
N VAL A 169 -18.13 -17.59 -33.48
CA VAL A 169 -18.59 -16.26 -33.07
C VAL A 169 -19.82 -15.86 -33.89
N ASP A 170 -21.00 -16.32 -33.48
CA ASP A 170 -22.29 -15.81 -33.95
C ASP A 170 -23.26 -15.63 -32.76
N GLU A 171 -24.13 -14.61 -32.86
CA GLU A 171 -25.26 -14.31 -31.95
C GLU A 171 -24.97 -13.95 -30.47
N MET A 172 -24.11 -12.95 -30.23
CA MET A 172 -24.17 -12.14 -28.99
C MET A 172 -24.68 -10.71 -29.22
N GLU A 173 -26.00 -10.59 -29.41
CA GLU A 173 -26.72 -9.31 -29.29
C GLU A 173 -26.32 -8.54 -28.03
N ILE A 174 -26.04 -7.25 -28.22
CA ILE A 174 -25.49 -6.33 -27.23
C ILE A 174 -26.64 -5.73 -26.41
N MET A 175 -26.61 -5.87 -25.07
CA MET A 175 -27.43 -5.03 -24.21
C MET A 175 -26.77 -3.65 -23.98
N PRO A 176 -27.53 -2.55 -24.02
CA PRO A 176 -26.99 -1.20 -23.84
C PRO A 176 -26.71 -0.84 -22.37
N SER A 177 -25.93 0.24 -22.19
CA SER A 177 -25.67 1.00 -20.96
C SER A 177 -24.83 0.38 -19.83
N THR A 178 -23.50 0.27 -20.02
CA THR A 178 -22.48 0.30 -18.94
C THR A 178 -21.14 0.89 -19.44
N SER A 179 -21.08 2.21 -19.66
CA SER A 179 -19.92 2.91 -20.24
C SER A 179 -19.31 3.96 -19.28
N ASN A 180 -18.62 3.52 -18.22
CA ASN A 180 -18.20 4.40 -17.11
C ASN A 180 -16.69 4.71 -17.00
N ILE A 181 -15.90 4.48 -18.05
CA ILE A 181 -14.79 5.39 -18.39
C ILE A 181 -14.94 5.74 -19.87
N ALA A 182 -14.81 7.02 -20.17
CA ALA A 182 -14.63 7.51 -21.52
C ALA A 182 -13.24 7.12 -22.04
N GLU A 183 -13.22 6.17 -22.97
CA GLU A 183 -12.22 6.22 -24.03
C GLU A 183 -12.50 7.51 -24.82
N ILE A 184 -11.59 8.49 -24.76
CA ILE A 184 -11.75 9.72 -25.52
C ILE A 184 -11.51 9.37 -27.01
N SER A 185 -12.57 8.95 -27.69
CA SER A 185 -12.54 8.45 -29.07
C SER A 185 -13.61 9.09 -29.95
N SER A 186 -13.63 8.73 -31.24
CA SER A 186 -14.32 9.47 -32.33
C SER A 186 -15.86 9.53 -32.24
N GLU A 187 -16.49 8.84 -31.31
CA GLU A 187 -17.89 9.05 -30.97
C GLU A 187 -18.03 9.49 -29.51
N ASN A 188 -18.83 10.54 -29.28
CA ASN A 188 -19.20 11.06 -27.96
C ASN A 188 -18.06 11.76 -27.17
N ILE A 189 -17.82 13.04 -27.51
CA ILE A 189 -17.33 14.06 -26.56
C ILE A 189 -18.24 14.17 -25.32
N SER A 190 -19.50 13.71 -25.43
CA SER A 190 -20.44 13.49 -24.32
C SER A 190 -20.11 12.29 -23.42
N THR A 191 -19.05 11.50 -23.66
CA THR A 191 -18.69 10.37 -22.77
C THR A 191 -18.01 10.83 -21.49
N ALA A 192 -17.27 11.95 -21.52
CA ALA A 192 -16.79 12.59 -20.29
C ALA A 192 -17.97 13.03 -19.41
N GLU A 193 -19.08 13.45 -20.02
CA GLU A 193 -20.33 13.71 -19.32
C GLU A 193 -20.95 12.39 -18.81
N ARG A 194 -20.99 11.31 -19.60
CA ARG A 194 -21.57 10.00 -19.19
C ARG A 194 -20.83 9.29 -18.06
N ALA A 195 -19.49 9.23 -18.09
CA ALA A 195 -18.70 8.64 -17.00
C ALA A 195 -18.88 9.41 -15.68
N THR A 196 -19.32 10.66 -15.75
CA THR A 196 -19.72 11.46 -14.59
C THR A 196 -21.23 11.52 -14.33
N SER A 197 -22.10 11.11 -15.27
CA SER A 197 -23.56 11.30 -15.18
C SER A 197 -24.28 10.24 -14.36
N SER A 198 -23.61 9.17 -13.92
CA SER A 198 -24.11 8.31 -12.84
C SER A 198 -23.94 8.96 -11.46
N SER A 199 -22.93 9.83 -11.31
CA SER A 199 -22.54 10.44 -10.05
C SER A 199 -23.34 11.67 -9.57
N PRO A 200 -24.20 12.41 -10.33
CA PRO A 200 -24.89 13.59 -9.79
C PRO A 200 -25.73 13.23 -8.56
N HIS A 201 -26.52 12.15 -8.65
CA HIS A 201 -27.32 11.65 -7.53
C HIS A 201 -26.52 11.20 -6.30
N LEU A 202 -25.23 10.91 -6.45
CA LEU A 202 -24.33 10.61 -5.33
C LEU A 202 -23.71 11.89 -4.77
N VAL A 203 -23.21 12.78 -5.65
CA VAL A 203 -22.62 14.08 -5.30
C VAL A 203 -23.63 15.00 -4.63
N ASP A 204 -24.89 14.97 -5.06
CA ASP A 204 -26.01 15.67 -4.41
C ASP A 204 -26.15 15.27 -2.94
N LYS A 205 -25.98 13.98 -2.63
CA LYS A 205 -25.99 13.43 -1.26
C LYS A 205 -24.71 13.70 -0.48
N MET A 206 -23.62 14.12 -1.13
CA MET A 206 -22.36 14.48 -0.46
C MET A 206 -22.46 15.85 0.21
N LYS A 207 -22.03 15.93 1.47
CA LYS A 207 -21.89 17.22 2.18
C LYS A 207 -20.84 18.09 1.48
N PRO A 208 -20.93 19.44 1.50
CA PRO A 208 -20.03 20.32 0.74
C PRO A 208 -18.54 20.02 0.89
N LEU A 209 -18.04 19.77 2.11
CA LEU A 209 -16.64 19.41 2.35
C LEU A 209 -16.20 18.13 1.61
N GLN A 210 -17.11 17.16 1.43
CA GLN A 210 -16.85 15.87 0.82
C GLN A 210 -16.73 15.94 -0.71
N ARG A 211 -17.26 17.02 -1.32
CA ARG A 211 -17.22 17.27 -2.77
C ARG A 211 -15.86 17.80 -3.25
N ASN A 212 -14.96 18.18 -2.33
CA ASN A 212 -13.62 18.65 -2.67
C ASN A 212 -12.71 17.48 -3.06
N CYS A 213 -12.14 17.59 -4.26
CA CYS A 213 -11.28 16.59 -4.86
C CYS A 213 -10.01 17.21 -5.46
N VAL A 214 -9.00 16.37 -5.65
CA VAL A 214 -7.76 16.69 -6.39
C VAL A 214 -7.78 15.94 -7.72
N LEU A 215 -7.39 16.62 -8.80
CA LEU A 215 -7.16 16.03 -10.11
C LEU A 215 -5.72 15.55 -10.21
N MET A 216 -5.48 14.35 -10.73
CA MET A 216 -4.15 13.76 -10.88
C MET A 216 -4.04 13.20 -12.29
N PHE A 217 -2.89 13.37 -12.93
CA PHE A 217 -2.67 12.86 -14.28
C PHE A 217 -1.23 12.40 -14.47
N ASP A 218 -1.06 11.34 -15.27
CA ASP A 218 0.22 10.67 -15.55
C ASP A 218 0.06 9.74 -16.76
N GLU A 219 1.17 9.37 -17.39
CA GLU A 219 1.20 8.49 -18.56
C GLU A 219 1.60 7.04 -18.22
N ILE A 220 0.90 6.07 -18.82
CA ILE A 220 1.29 4.65 -18.81
C ILE A 220 1.77 4.21 -20.19
N ALA A 221 2.98 3.65 -20.25
CA ALA A 221 3.51 3.05 -21.48
C ALA A 221 2.72 1.79 -21.89
N LEU A 222 2.42 1.71 -23.18
CA LEU A 222 1.70 0.65 -23.87
C LEU A 222 2.65 -0.14 -24.79
N SER A 223 2.15 -1.23 -25.36
CA SER A 223 2.73 -1.84 -26.56
C SER A 223 2.02 -1.28 -27.79
N THR A 224 2.79 -0.75 -28.75
CA THR A 224 2.24 -0.30 -30.03
C THR A 224 1.63 -1.48 -30.79
N GLY A 225 0.51 -1.24 -31.45
CA GLY A 225 -0.19 -2.25 -32.24
C GLY A 225 -1.54 -1.73 -32.72
N LEU A 226 -1.97 -2.19 -33.90
CA LEU A 226 -3.31 -1.92 -34.41
C LEU A 226 -4.21 -3.12 -34.16
N GLU A 227 -5.44 -2.85 -33.71
CA GLU A 227 -6.47 -3.87 -33.53
C GLU A 227 -7.77 -3.33 -34.11
N TYR A 228 -8.47 -4.13 -34.92
CA TYR A 228 -9.77 -3.76 -35.47
C TYR A 228 -10.89 -4.13 -34.48
N ASP A 229 -11.60 -3.14 -33.97
CA ASP A 229 -12.79 -3.33 -33.13
C ASP A 229 -14.04 -3.39 -34.03
N GLN A 230 -14.44 -4.63 -34.34
CA GLN A 230 -15.62 -4.93 -35.15
C GLN A 230 -16.92 -4.32 -34.60
N LYS A 231 -17.01 -3.99 -33.29
CA LYS A 231 -18.22 -3.40 -32.71
C LYS A 231 -18.34 -1.90 -32.91
N SER A 232 -17.23 -1.19 -33.04
CA SER A 232 -17.20 0.24 -33.33
C SER A 232 -16.79 0.56 -34.77
N ASP A 233 -16.66 -0.48 -35.61
CA ASP A 233 -16.12 -0.43 -36.98
C ASP A 233 -14.89 0.49 -37.08
N SER A 234 -13.95 0.32 -36.14
CA SER A 234 -12.83 1.24 -35.99
C SER A 234 -11.52 0.56 -35.66
N ILE A 235 -10.43 1.10 -36.23
CA ILE A 235 -9.08 0.66 -35.91
C ILE A 235 -8.62 1.38 -34.63
N LYS A 236 -8.36 0.59 -33.59
CA LYS A 236 -7.71 1.00 -32.34
C LYS A 236 -6.20 0.95 -32.51
N GLY A 237 -5.48 1.76 -31.73
CA GLY A 237 -4.01 1.79 -31.75
C GLY A 237 -3.37 3.06 -32.31
N PHE A 238 -4.18 4.00 -32.79
CA PHE A 238 -3.74 5.34 -33.17
C PHE A 238 -3.80 6.33 -32.00
N VAL A 239 -3.02 7.40 -32.10
CA VAL A 239 -3.13 8.58 -31.23
C VAL A 239 -4.53 9.16 -31.33
N ASP A 240 -5.22 9.25 -30.19
CA ASP A 240 -6.62 9.65 -30.10
C ASP A 240 -6.82 10.58 -28.89
N PHE A 241 -7.01 11.87 -29.20
CA PHE A 241 -7.41 12.90 -28.24
C PHE A 241 -8.91 13.25 -28.36
N GLY A 242 -9.70 12.44 -29.07
CA GLY A 242 -11.14 12.58 -29.22
C GLY A 242 -11.61 13.41 -30.42
N GLY A 243 -12.81 13.08 -30.90
CA GLY A 243 -13.48 13.79 -31.99
C GLY A 243 -12.57 13.92 -33.22
N ALA A 244 -12.33 15.16 -33.65
CA ALA A 244 -11.50 15.50 -34.80
C ALA A 244 -9.97 15.47 -34.53
N HIS A 245 -9.53 15.09 -33.33
CA HIS A 245 -8.11 15.14 -32.92
C HIS A 245 -7.38 13.78 -32.96
N LYS A 246 -7.93 12.79 -33.67
CA LYS A 246 -7.19 11.58 -34.06
C LYS A 246 -6.01 11.94 -34.97
N ARG A 247 -4.87 11.29 -34.79
CA ARG A 247 -3.66 11.46 -35.63
C ARG A 247 -3.22 10.11 -36.19
N PRO A 248 -2.70 10.05 -37.43
CA PRO A 248 -2.21 8.80 -38.05
C PRO A 248 -0.82 8.41 -37.52
N ALA A 249 -0.68 8.36 -36.20
CA ALA A 249 0.54 8.00 -35.46
C ALA A 249 0.20 6.89 -34.48
N PHE A 250 1.15 5.99 -34.19
CA PHE A 250 0.89 4.84 -33.31
C PHE A 250 0.89 5.27 -31.84
N ALA A 251 -0.10 4.81 -31.08
CA ALA A 251 -0.14 5.04 -29.65
C ALA A 251 0.82 4.09 -28.92
N ASP A 252 1.80 4.65 -28.21
CA ASP A 252 2.74 3.93 -27.35
C ASP A 252 2.55 4.28 -25.86
N HIS A 253 1.66 5.24 -25.55
CA HIS A 253 1.27 5.61 -24.18
C HIS A 253 -0.25 5.87 -24.09
N ALA A 254 -0.78 5.80 -22.86
CA ALA A 254 -2.08 6.39 -22.51
C ALA A 254 -1.88 7.41 -21.38
N LEU A 255 -2.34 8.65 -21.60
CA LEU A 255 -2.46 9.66 -20.55
C LEU A 255 -3.79 9.44 -19.82
N VAL A 256 -3.74 9.30 -18.50
CA VAL A 256 -4.93 9.00 -17.67
C VAL A 256 -5.16 10.11 -16.66
N PHE A 257 -6.40 10.62 -16.61
CA PHE A 257 -6.85 11.57 -15.60
C PHE A 257 -7.65 10.85 -14.52
N MET A 258 -7.34 11.11 -13.25
CA MET A 258 -8.01 10.55 -12.08
C MET A 258 -8.34 11.65 -11.07
N ILE A 259 -9.53 11.61 -10.49
CA ILE A 259 -9.91 12.44 -9.35
C ILE A 259 -9.86 11.64 -8.05
N LYS A 260 -9.44 12.29 -6.95
CA LYS A 260 -9.41 11.71 -5.60
C LYS A 260 -10.06 12.66 -4.59
N GLY A 261 -10.90 12.12 -3.72
CA GLY A 261 -11.52 12.89 -2.63
C GLY A 261 -10.49 13.34 -1.59
N VAL A 262 -10.52 14.62 -1.23
CA VAL A 262 -9.60 15.19 -0.23
C VAL A 262 -10.11 14.94 1.19
N TYR A 263 -11.42 15.06 1.41
CA TYR A 263 -12.05 14.89 2.74
C TYR A 263 -12.52 13.44 3.01
N ARG A 264 -13.00 12.74 1.98
CA ARG A 264 -13.36 11.31 2.03
C ARG A 264 -12.45 10.51 1.10
N LYS A 265 -12.04 9.32 1.53
CA LYS A 265 -11.10 8.44 0.82
C LYS A 265 -11.78 7.64 -0.30
N TRP A 266 -12.09 8.33 -1.39
CA TRP A 266 -12.51 7.76 -2.67
C TRP A 266 -11.56 8.21 -3.78
N LYS A 267 -11.46 7.44 -4.86
CA LYS A 267 -10.78 7.83 -6.10
C LYS A 267 -11.63 7.41 -7.31
N GLN A 268 -11.38 7.98 -8.49
CA GLN A 268 -12.10 7.64 -9.73
C GLN A 268 -11.27 8.07 -10.95
N PRO A 269 -10.73 7.15 -11.78
CA PRO A 269 -10.24 7.50 -13.10
C PRO A 269 -11.41 8.03 -13.95
N THR A 270 -11.22 9.21 -14.52
CA THR A 270 -12.27 10.01 -15.17
C THR A 270 -12.29 9.76 -16.67
N CYS A 271 -11.12 9.79 -17.30
CA CYS A 271 -10.93 9.60 -18.73
C CYS A 271 -9.46 9.27 -19.05
N TYR A 272 -9.23 8.80 -20.28
CA TYR A 272 -7.89 8.65 -20.84
C TYR A 272 -7.89 8.93 -22.34
N CYS A 273 -6.71 9.28 -22.87
CA CYS A 273 -6.44 9.45 -24.29
C CYS A 273 -5.19 8.68 -24.70
N TYR A 274 -5.07 8.36 -25.98
CA TYR A 274 -3.94 7.61 -26.54
C TYR A 274 -2.93 8.56 -27.17
N THR A 275 -1.64 8.35 -26.89
CA THR A 275 -0.59 9.33 -27.16
C THR A 275 0.65 8.64 -27.72
N GLU A 276 1.42 9.38 -28.52
CA GLU A 276 2.75 8.99 -29.01
C GLU A 276 3.77 9.79 -28.19
N GLY A 277 4.56 9.10 -27.39
CA GLY A 277 5.40 9.68 -26.35
C GLY A 277 4.61 10.60 -25.40
N THR A 278 5.27 11.69 -25.02
CA THR A 278 4.68 12.73 -24.16
C THR A 278 3.75 13.64 -24.93
N VAL A 279 2.59 13.94 -24.33
CA VAL A 279 1.59 14.87 -24.89
C VAL A 279 2.19 16.26 -25.15
N SER A 280 1.70 16.98 -26.16
CA SER A 280 2.13 18.36 -26.41
C SER A 280 1.65 19.32 -25.32
N LYS A 281 2.40 20.39 -25.06
CA LYS A 281 2.01 21.44 -24.08
C LYS A 281 0.60 21.98 -24.36
N GLY A 282 0.25 22.21 -25.62
CA GLY A 282 -1.06 22.76 -26.01
C GLY A 282 -2.21 21.78 -25.77
N ASP A 283 -2.03 20.53 -26.18
CA ASP A 283 -3.02 19.46 -25.99
C ASP A 283 -3.26 19.19 -24.49
N LEU A 284 -2.19 19.14 -23.69
CA LEU A 284 -2.28 18.91 -22.25
C LEU A 284 -3.01 20.07 -21.53
N VAL A 285 -2.69 21.33 -21.85
CA VAL A 285 -3.41 22.50 -21.31
C VAL A 285 -4.90 22.47 -21.66
N ARG A 286 -5.24 22.09 -22.90
CA ARG A 286 -6.63 21.94 -23.35
C ARG A 286 -7.35 20.85 -22.55
N MET A 287 -6.77 19.66 -22.44
CA MET A 287 -7.36 18.53 -21.72
C MET A 287 -7.54 18.82 -20.22
N ILE A 288 -6.57 19.46 -19.56
CA ILE A 288 -6.72 19.88 -18.15
C ILE A 288 -7.93 20.82 -17.99
N LYS A 289 -8.10 21.81 -18.89
CA LYS A 289 -9.25 22.73 -18.86
C LYS A 289 -10.58 21.98 -19.08
N GLU A 290 -10.65 21.07 -20.04
CA GLU A 290 -11.84 20.25 -20.33
C GLU A 290 -12.22 19.29 -19.19
N VAL A 291 -11.24 18.58 -18.62
CA VAL A 291 -11.47 17.64 -17.50
C VAL A 291 -11.95 18.37 -16.26
N VAL A 292 -11.32 19.50 -15.88
CA VAL A 292 -11.76 20.30 -14.73
C VAL A 292 -13.19 20.83 -14.92
N ARG A 293 -13.54 21.29 -16.12
CA ARG A 293 -14.92 21.71 -16.46
C ARG A 293 -15.92 20.57 -16.29
N ASN A 294 -15.63 19.41 -16.86
CA ASN A 294 -16.55 18.27 -16.79
C ASN A 294 -16.68 17.71 -15.38
N VAL A 295 -15.62 17.71 -14.56
CA VAL A 295 -15.69 17.36 -13.13
C VAL A 295 -16.50 18.40 -12.33
N ARG A 296 -16.41 19.69 -12.65
CA ARG A 296 -17.22 20.72 -11.98
C ARG A 296 -18.71 20.66 -12.33
N LYS A 297 -19.06 20.30 -13.58
CA LYS A 297 -20.46 20.05 -13.99
C LYS A 297 -21.19 19.03 -13.11
N THR A 298 -20.47 18.10 -12.47
CA THR A 298 -21.05 17.07 -11.59
C THR A 298 -21.37 17.58 -10.18
N GLY A 299 -21.05 18.84 -9.86
CA GLY A 299 -21.11 19.39 -8.51
C GLY A 299 -19.89 19.08 -7.63
N LEU A 300 -18.84 18.42 -8.16
CA LEU A 300 -17.56 18.26 -7.47
C LEU A 300 -16.71 19.54 -7.58
N ASN A 301 -15.87 19.79 -6.57
CA ASN A 301 -14.96 20.92 -6.56
C ASN A 301 -13.51 20.45 -6.69
N VAL A 302 -12.84 20.79 -7.81
CA VAL A 302 -11.41 20.53 -8.00
C VAL A 302 -10.61 21.62 -7.30
N VAL A 303 -10.12 21.33 -6.09
CA VAL A 303 -9.32 22.30 -5.30
C VAL A 303 -7.85 22.33 -5.69
N ALA A 304 -7.35 21.23 -6.26
CA ALA A 304 -5.94 21.08 -6.61
C ALA A 304 -5.72 20.17 -7.81
N SER A 305 -4.54 20.27 -8.42
CA SER A 305 -4.04 19.33 -9.44
C SER A 305 -2.65 18.80 -9.08
N VAL A 306 -2.34 17.56 -9.47
CA VAL A 306 -1.05 16.90 -9.22
C VAL A 306 -0.54 16.21 -10.49
N CYS A 307 0.74 16.42 -10.80
CA CYS A 307 1.47 15.67 -11.82
C CYS A 307 2.93 15.45 -11.41
N ASP A 308 3.65 14.69 -12.23
CA ASP A 308 5.09 14.50 -12.10
C ASP A 308 5.87 15.77 -12.53
N GLN A 309 7.20 15.72 -12.50
CA GLN A 309 8.06 16.84 -12.93
C GLN A 309 8.55 16.74 -14.39
N GLY A 310 7.85 15.98 -15.24
CA GLY A 310 8.13 15.84 -16.66
C GLY A 310 8.10 17.18 -17.38
N ALA A 311 8.97 17.34 -18.39
CA ALA A 311 9.21 18.64 -19.01
C ALA A 311 7.93 19.27 -19.59
N THR A 312 7.08 18.48 -20.23
CA THR A 312 5.81 18.99 -20.78
C THR A 312 4.76 19.25 -19.70
N ASN A 313 4.71 18.43 -18.66
CA ASN A 313 3.83 18.64 -17.50
C ASN A 313 4.15 19.98 -16.81
N VAL A 314 5.43 20.24 -16.54
CA VAL A 314 5.93 21.53 -16.05
C VAL A 314 5.62 22.67 -17.03
N ALA A 315 5.78 22.47 -18.34
CA ALA A 315 5.47 23.50 -19.34
C ALA A 315 3.98 23.84 -19.43
N ALA A 316 3.09 22.85 -19.29
CA ALA A 316 1.64 23.03 -19.29
C ALA A 316 1.15 23.76 -18.03
N VAL A 317 1.67 23.40 -16.85
CA VAL A 317 1.40 24.11 -15.59
C VAL A 317 1.85 25.57 -15.68
N ASN A 318 3.07 25.83 -16.17
CA ASN A 318 3.55 27.20 -16.34
C ASN A 318 2.69 28.01 -17.35
N ALA A 319 2.17 27.38 -18.41
CA ALA A 319 1.25 28.01 -19.34
C ALA A 319 -0.09 28.37 -18.67
N LEU A 320 -0.67 27.48 -17.85
CA LEU A 320 -1.89 27.76 -17.09
C LEU A 320 -1.71 28.91 -16.07
N LEU A 321 -0.56 28.94 -15.38
CA LEU A 321 -0.19 30.05 -14.49
C LEU A 321 -0.02 31.37 -15.27
N HIS A 322 0.60 31.33 -16.46
CA HIS A 322 0.75 32.50 -17.32
C HIS A 322 -0.61 33.02 -17.84
N ASP A 323 -1.50 32.12 -18.31
CA ASP A 323 -2.87 32.47 -18.73
C ASP A 323 -3.62 33.21 -17.62
N THR A 324 -3.47 32.74 -16.37
CA THR A 324 -4.08 33.34 -15.17
C THR A 324 -3.54 34.74 -14.90
N ASN A 325 -2.21 34.92 -14.93
CA ASN A 325 -1.58 36.24 -14.79
C ASN A 325 -2.04 37.22 -15.88
N ALA A 326 -2.10 36.77 -17.13
CA ALA A 326 -2.53 37.58 -18.26
C ALA A 326 -4.00 37.99 -18.17
N GLU A 327 -4.86 37.12 -17.63
CA GLU A 327 -6.28 37.43 -17.38
C GLU A 327 -6.47 38.44 -16.25
N CYS A 328 -5.75 38.29 -15.13
CA CYS A 328 -5.74 39.29 -14.06
C CYS A 328 -5.29 40.66 -14.58
N LEU A 329 -4.22 40.70 -15.38
CA LEU A 329 -3.71 41.93 -15.99
C LEU A 329 -4.73 42.57 -16.95
N ARG A 330 -5.37 41.80 -17.84
CA ARG A 330 -6.44 42.29 -18.73
C ARG A 330 -7.62 42.89 -17.96
N ARG A 331 -7.94 42.34 -16.79
CA ARG A 331 -9.01 42.80 -15.91
C ARG A 331 -8.60 43.93 -14.97
N GLY A 332 -7.34 44.37 -14.99
CA GLY A 332 -6.83 45.43 -14.10
C GLY A 332 -6.79 45.03 -12.63
N VAL A 333 -6.70 43.73 -12.32
CA VAL A 333 -6.69 43.22 -10.93
C VAL A 333 -5.34 42.59 -10.58
N GLU A 334 -4.90 42.79 -9.33
CA GLU A 334 -3.73 42.10 -8.78
C GLU A 334 -3.96 40.58 -8.74
N ASN A 335 -3.01 39.79 -9.25
CA ASN A 335 -3.11 38.33 -9.12
C ASN A 335 -2.76 37.90 -7.68
N ARG A 336 -3.77 37.39 -6.96
CA ARG A 336 -3.65 36.83 -5.60
C ARG A 336 -3.76 35.30 -5.54
N TYR A 337 -3.84 34.66 -6.70
CA TYR A 337 -3.86 33.21 -6.84
C TYR A 337 -2.43 32.64 -6.77
N HIS A 338 -2.28 31.50 -6.11
CA HIS A 338 -1.05 30.71 -6.14
C HIS A 338 -1.13 29.57 -7.17
N GLY A 339 -2.35 29.10 -7.43
CA GLY A 339 -2.67 28.20 -8.54
C GLY A 339 -3.00 28.94 -9.84
N TYR A 340 -3.63 28.21 -10.76
CA TYR A 340 -4.17 28.75 -12.00
C TYR A 340 -5.70 28.74 -11.97
N THR A 341 -6.34 29.66 -12.68
CA THR A 341 -7.81 29.71 -12.78
C THR A 341 -8.32 28.96 -14.01
N ILE A 342 -9.45 28.29 -13.84
CA ILE A 342 -10.27 27.76 -14.93
C ILE A 342 -11.67 28.29 -14.69
N ASP A 343 -12.19 29.06 -15.65
CA ASP A 343 -13.51 29.70 -15.59
C ASP A 343 -13.76 30.52 -14.31
N GLY A 344 -12.71 31.21 -13.84
CA GLY A 344 -12.71 32.03 -12.62
C GLY A 344 -12.29 31.31 -11.34
N ASP A 345 -12.49 29.99 -11.25
CA ASP A 345 -12.16 29.20 -10.06
C ASP A 345 -10.72 28.66 -10.09
N GLU A 346 -9.94 29.01 -9.07
CA GLU A 346 -8.53 28.60 -8.91
C GLU A 346 -8.36 27.12 -8.49
N VAL A 347 -7.54 26.41 -9.26
CA VAL A 347 -6.98 25.08 -8.97
C VAL A 347 -5.51 25.23 -8.55
N ILE A 348 -5.17 24.79 -7.34
CA ILE A 348 -3.81 24.87 -6.80
C ILE A 348 -2.98 23.68 -7.32
N HIS A 349 -1.87 23.94 -8.00
CA HIS A 349 -1.01 22.86 -8.50
C HIS A 349 -0.03 22.37 -7.43
N LEU A 350 0.30 21.07 -7.42
CA LEU A 350 1.39 20.49 -6.63
C LEU A 350 2.14 19.46 -7.49
N TYR A 351 3.46 19.38 -7.37
CA TYR A 351 4.24 18.31 -7.99
C TYR A 351 4.32 17.08 -7.08
N ASP A 352 4.32 15.90 -7.70
CA ASP A 352 4.38 14.61 -7.01
C ASP A 352 5.67 14.43 -6.19
N TYR A 353 5.54 14.54 -4.86
CA TYR A 353 6.69 14.52 -3.96
C TYR A 353 7.47 13.18 -3.90
N PRO A 354 6.88 11.99 -4.12
CA PRO A 354 7.62 10.76 -4.45
C PRO A 354 8.57 10.92 -5.63
N HIS A 355 8.12 11.49 -6.75
CA HIS A 355 8.96 11.80 -7.91
C HIS A 355 10.01 12.87 -7.62
N LEU A 356 9.69 13.89 -6.82
CA LEU A 356 10.68 14.90 -6.42
C LEU A 356 11.79 14.30 -5.54
N MET A 357 11.44 13.46 -4.57
CA MET A 357 12.39 12.73 -3.70
C MET A 357 13.32 11.83 -4.54
N LYS A 358 12.75 11.06 -5.47
CA LYS A 358 13.49 10.25 -6.45
C LYS A 358 14.45 11.10 -7.28
N GLY A 359 14.05 12.32 -7.67
CA GLY A 359 14.90 13.29 -8.37
C GLY A 359 16.09 13.79 -7.56
N ILE A 360 15.90 14.10 -6.26
CA ILE A 360 16.99 14.48 -5.34
C ILE A 360 18.01 13.35 -5.22
N ARG A 361 17.56 12.11 -4.96
CA ARG A 361 18.44 10.93 -4.92
C ARG A 361 19.19 10.74 -6.23
N ASN A 362 18.48 10.76 -7.36
CA ASN A 362 19.08 10.52 -8.68
C ASN A 362 20.17 11.58 -9.03
N ALA A 363 20.01 12.82 -8.58
CA ALA A 363 21.05 13.83 -8.71
C ALA A 363 22.23 13.56 -7.78
N LEU A 364 21.97 13.22 -6.50
CA LEU A 364 22.99 12.92 -5.49
C LEU A 364 23.89 11.73 -5.89
N LEU A 365 23.39 10.76 -6.66
CA LEU A 365 24.19 9.67 -7.25
C LEU A 365 25.35 10.12 -8.15
N THR A 366 25.34 11.36 -8.61
CA THR A 366 26.27 11.87 -9.65
C THR A 366 26.94 13.19 -9.30
N LYS A 367 26.52 13.83 -8.21
CA LYS A 367 26.86 15.20 -7.81
C LYS A 367 26.68 15.33 -6.31
N ASP A 368 27.57 16.06 -5.66
CA ASP A 368 27.39 16.41 -4.25
C ASP A 368 26.37 17.54 -4.12
N LEU A 369 25.69 17.61 -2.98
CA LEU A 369 24.66 18.60 -2.68
C LEU A 369 25.19 19.53 -1.57
N SER A 370 25.41 20.79 -1.91
CA SER A 370 25.71 21.86 -0.95
C SER A 370 24.42 22.47 -0.42
N PHE A 371 24.35 22.72 0.88
CA PHE A 371 23.18 23.31 1.54
C PHE A 371 23.55 24.08 2.81
N THR A 372 22.75 25.08 3.17
CA THR A 372 22.89 25.81 4.43
C THR A 372 21.84 25.33 5.44
N GLN A 373 22.28 24.94 6.63
CA GLN A 373 21.40 24.55 7.74
C GLN A 373 21.97 25.11 9.05
N ASN A 374 21.11 25.76 9.85
CA ASN A 374 21.49 26.41 11.11
C ASN A 374 22.69 27.39 10.97
N GLY A 375 22.72 28.14 9.86
CA GLY A 375 23.78 29.12 9.57
C GLY A 375 25.13 28.53 9.12
N ARG A 376 25.23 27.20 8.94
CA ARG A 376 26.44 26.54 8.45
C ARG A 376 26.21 25.99 7.04
N GLU A 377 27.17 26.22 6.14
CA GLU A 377 27.23 25.48 4.87
C GLU A 377 27.69 24.05 5.14
N LYS A 378 27.10 23.11 4.40
CA LYS A 378 27.25 21.66 4.54
C LYS A 378 27.30 21.01 3.17
N ILE A 379 28.03 19.91 3.05
CA ILE A 379 28.15 19.16 1.79
C ILE A 379 27.75 17.70 2.01
N ALA A 380 26.76 17.23 1.24
CA ALA A 380 26.32 15.85 1.24
C ALA A 380 26.77 15.11 -0.02
N SER A 381 27.29 13.90 0.14
CA SER A 381 27.75 13.05 -0.96
C SER A 381 27.11 11.67 -0.90
N TRP A 382 26.83 11.06 -2.06
CA TRP A 382 26.41 9.65 -2.09
C TRP A 382 27.54 8.71 -1.66
N GLN A 383 28.82 9.11 -1.82
CA GLN A 383 29.95 8.28 -1.46
C GLN A 383 29.96 7.97 0.05
N HIS A 384 29.64 8.95 0.89
CA HIS A 384 29.45 8.75 2.33
C HIS A 384 28.37 7.70 2.67
N VAL A 385 27.31 7.61 1.86
CA VAL A 385 26.25 6.61 2.03
C VAL A 385 26.75 5.21 1.64
N VAL A 386 27.53 5.11 0.56
CA VAL A 386 28.16 3.87 0.10
C VAL A 386 29.15 3.34 1.14
N ASP A 387 30.01 4.20 1.68
CA ASP A 387 31.04 3.79 2.64
C ASP A 387 30.46 3.49 4.02
N ALA A 388 29.45 4.25 4.46
CA ALA A 388 28.69 3.88 5.66
C ALA A 388 28.02 2.51 5.50
N TYR A 389 27.44 2.19 4.32
CA TYR A 389 26.86 0.88 4.05
C TYR A 389 27.91 -0.23 4.12
N ARG A 390 29.08 -0.03 3.49
CA ARG A 390 30.21 -0.98 3.54
C ARG A 390 30.72 -1.20 4.97
N VAL A 391 30.80 -0.16 5.80
CA VAL A 391 31.20 -0.26 7.21
C VAL A 391 30.14 -1.01 8.04
N ASP A 392 28.86 -0.73 7.83
CA ASP A 392 27.76 -1.39 8.56
C ASP A 392 27.59 -2.88 8.18
N GLN A 393 27.81 -3.26 6.92
CA GLN A 393 27.78 -4.67 6.51
C GLN A 393 28.84 -5.53 7.21
N LYS A 394 30.01 -4.96 7.59
CA LYS A 394 31.03 -5.67 8.39
C LYS A 394 30.55 -6.04 9.80
N LEU A 395 29.49 -5.41 10.30
CA LEU A 395 28.89 -5.73 11.60
C LEU A 395 28.01 -6.99 11.56
N GLY A 396 27.75 -7.56 10.37
CA GLY A 396 26.99 -8.80 10.21
C GLY A 396 25.60 -8.73 10.84
N LEU A 397 25.34 -9.58 11.85
CA LEU A 397 24.08 -9.62 12.58
C LEU A 397 23.77 -8.31 13.35
N TYR A 398 24.77 -7.47 13.60
CA TYR A 398 24.62 -6.17 14.27
C TYR A 398 24.46 -4.99 13.29
N SER A 399 24.30 -5.26 11.98
CA SER A 399 24.00 -4.24 10.96
C SER A 399 22.77 -3.41 11.34
N GLN A 400 22.92 -2.09 11.35
CA GLN A 400 21.80 -1.15 11.57
C GLN A 400 20.94 -1.02 10.31
N PHE A 401 21.50 -1.34 9.14
CA PHE A 401 20.88 -1.23 7.83
C PHE A 401 20.07 -2.46 7.40
N VAL A 402 19.34 -3.08 8.34
CA VAL A 402 18.49 -4.29 8.14
C VAL A 402 17.43 -4.25 7.02
N LYS A 403 17.24 -3.10 6.36
CA LYS A 403 16.35 -2.94 5.18
C LYS A 403 17.10 -2.66 3.88
N LEU A 404 18.35 -2.21 3.95
CA LEU A 404 19.12 -1.82 2.80
C LEU A 404 19.83 -3.05 2.23
N THR A 405 19.84 -3.11 0.91
CA THR A 405 20.55 -4.09 0.10
C THR A 405 21.41 -3.34 -0.91
N ASP A 406 22.29 -4.04 -1.63
CA ASP A 406 23.03 -3.45 -2.74
C ASP A 406 22.15 -2.65 -3.72
N GLU A 407 20.92 -3.12 -4.01
CA GLU A 407 19.94 -2.46 -4.89
C GLU A 407 19.43 -1.09 -4.36
N HIS A 408 19.77 -0.73 -3.12
CA HIS A 408 19.49 0.57 -2.51
C HIS A 408 20.67 1.54 -2.66
N ILE A 409 21.91 1.03 -2.65
CA ILE A 409 23.12 1.82 -2.38
C ILE A 409 24.14 1.81 -3.51
N LEU A 410 24.40 0.65 -4.11
CA LEU A 410 25.44 0.49 -5.11
C LEU A 410 24.96 1.04 -6.47
N PRO A 411 25.57 2.11 -7.03
CA PRO A 411 25.04 2.80 -8.21
C PRO A 411 24.74 1.92 -9.42
N GLU A 412 25.52 0.85 -9.60
CA GLU A 412 25.38 -0.15 -10.66
C GLU A 412 24.22 -1.14 -10.45
N LYS A 413 23.75 -1.31 -9.20
CA LYS A 413 22.60 -2.18 -8.86
C LYS A 413 21.33 -1.41 -8.48
N ILE A 414 21.40 -0.07 -8.38
CA ILE A 414 20.27 0.76 -7.94
C ILE A 414 19.08 0.68 -8.91
N LYS A 415 17.93 0.29 -8.36
CA LYS A 415 16.62 0.42 -9.01
C LYS A 415 16.20 1.91 -9.03
N LYS A 416 16.68 2.67 -10.03
CA LYS A 416 16.50 4.14 -10.16
C LYS A 416 15.04 4.61 -10.14
N MET A 417 14.08 3.73 -10.47
CA MET A 417 12.64 4.05 -10.43
C MET A 417 11.97 3.76 -9.07
N SER A 418 12.59 2.98 -8.18
CA SER A 418 11.98 2.60 -6.90
C SER A 418 12.02 3.76 -5.89
N VAL A 419 10.85 4.37 -5.64
CA VAL A 419 10.64 5.33 -4.55
C VAL A 419 10.85 4.63 -3.20
N ARG A 420 10.43 3.37 -3.05
CA ARG A 420 10.66 2.58 -1.83
C ARG A 420 12.15 2.49 -1.47
N HIS A 421 13.03 2.18 -2.44
CA HIS A 421 14.47 2.12 -2.14
C HIS A 421 14.99 3.50 -1.75
N CYS A 422 14.58 4.53 -2.49
CA CYS A 422 14.94 5.92 -2.22
C CYS A 422 14.58 6.36 -0.78
N THR A 423 13.33 6.16 -0.35
CA THR A 423 12.85 6.58 0.98
C THR A 423 13.43 5.74 2.12
N GLN A 424 13.88 4.51 1.86
CA GLN A 424 14.57 3.70 2.87
C GLN A 424 16.01 4.15 3.11
N VAL A 425 16.73 4.61 2.07
CA VAL A 425 18.05 5.25 2.22
C VAL A 425 17.92 6.60 2.94
N PHE A 426 16.97 7.43 2.51
CA PHE A 426 16.67 8.72 3.13
C PHE A 426 15.85 8.61 4.43
N SER A 427 16.05 7.55 5.22
CA SER A 427 15.31 7.33 6.46
C SER A 427 16.06 7.83 7.69
N HIS A 428 15.33 8.27 8.72
CA HIS A 428 15.91 8.67 10.01
C HIS A 428 16.89 7.63 10.58
N LYS A 429 16.62 6.32 10.41
CA LYS A 429 17.53 5.26 10.89
C LYS A 429 18.90 5.33 10.20
N VAL A 430 18.90 5.53 8.88
CA VAL A 430 20.13 5.60 8.10
C VAL A 430 20.93 6.85 8.45
N ALA A 431 20.25 8.00 8.53
CA ALA A 431 20.85 9.24 9.02
C ALA A 431 21.50 9.06 10.40
N SER A 432 20.77 8.53 11.40
CA SER A 432 21.29 8.34 12.76
C SER A 432 22.53 7.43 12.82
N ALA A 433 22.55 6.34 12.07
CA ALA A 433 23.70 5.43 12.04
C ALA A 433 24.92 6.08 11.38
N ILE A 434 24.72 6.82 10.27
CA ILE A 434 25.78 7.61 9.62
C ILE A 434 26.33 8.65 10.60
N LYS A 435 25.47 9.41 11.30
CA LYS A 435 25.88 10.41 12.30
C LYS A 435 26.73 9.79 13.41
N ALA A 436 26.24 8.71 14.02
CA ALA A 436 26.94 8.03 15.11
C ALA A 436 28.31 7.50 14.65
N ARG A 437 28.37 6.88 13.46
CA ARG A 437 29.61 6.36 12.89
C ARG A 437 30.60 7.47 12.52
N ALA A 438 30.14 8.59 11.97
CA ALA A 438 30.98 9.75 11.64
C ALA A 438 31.55 10.42 12.91
N LEU A 439 30.79 10.47 14.01
CA LEU A 439 31.27 10.98 15.30
C LEU A 439 32.33 10.05 15.91
N ILE A 440 32.05 8.74 16.00
CA ILE A 440 33.03 7.74 16.51
C ILE A 440 34.33 7.78 15.69
N SER A 441 34.24 8.02 14.38
CA SER A 441 35.42 8.05 13.51
C SER A 441 36.35 9.24 13.73
N GLN A 442 35.96 10.25 14.53
CA GLN A 442 36.86 11.31 14.96
C GLN A 442 37.94 10.81 15.93
N GLU A 443 37.67 9.72 16.65
CA GLU A 443 38.60 9.06 17.58
C GLU A 443 39.33 7.87 16.95
N LEU A 444 39.04 7.56 15.67
CA LEU A 444 39.65 6.44 14.94
C LEU A 444 40.69 6.93 13.92
N GLN A 445 41.76 6.14 13.77
CA GLN A 445 42.70 6.32 12.67
C GLN A 445 42.02 6.04 11.31
N PRO A 446 42.31 6.79 10.24
CA PRO A 446 41.75 6.56 8.90
C PRO A 446 42.01 5.17 8.31
N SER A 447 43.03 4.47 8.80
CA SER A 447 43.34 3.07 8.45
C SER A 447 42.40 2.04 9.10
N SER A 448 41.55 2.44 10.05
CA SER A 448 40.61 1.54 10.72
C SER A 448 39.55 1.02 9.76
N GLN A 449 39.31 -0.29 9.78
CA GLN A 449 38.28 -0.91 8.95
C GLN A 449 36.84 -0.43 9.25
N PHE A 450 36.65 0.28 10.37
CA PHE A 450 35.38 0.89 10.79
C PHE A 450 35.39 2.42 10.74
N TYR A 451 36.40 3.02 10.10
CA TYR A 451 36.44 4.45 9.83
C TYR A 451 35.39 4.86 8.79
N LEU A 452 34.75 6.00 9.02
CA LEU A 452 33.93 6.73 8.05
C LEU A 452 34.36 8.19 8.13
N ASP A 453 34.48 8.86 6.98
CA ASP A 453 34.82 10.29 6.94
C ASP A 453 33.86 11.10 7.86
N PRO A 454 34.37 11.88 8.84
CA PRO A 454 33.56 12.77 9.66
C PRO A 454 32.67 13.73 8.86
N ALA A 455 33.01 14.08 7.61
CA ALA A 455 32.17 14.84 6.69
C ALA A 455 30.84 14.15 6.35
N ALA A 456 30.74 12.82 6.50
CA ALA A 456 29.47 12.08 6.39
C ALA A 456 28.40 12.56 7.39
N SER A 457 28.82 13.27 8.47
CA SER A 457 27.96 14.00 9.39
C SER A 457 26.98 14.96 8.70
N ASP A 458 27.42 15.64 7.64
CA ASP A 458 26.58 16.55 6.84
C ASP A 458 25.60 15.78 5.94
N THR A 459 26.04 14.64 5.41
CA THR A 459 25.19 13.74 4.62
C THR A 459 24.06 13.18 5.47
N SER A 460 24.34 12.77 6.72
CA SER A 460 23.31 12.41 7.70
C SER A 460 22.26 13.52 7.84
N ASP A 461 22.69 14.77 8.00
CA ASP A 461 21.79 15.88 8.26
C ASP A 461 20.90 16.19 7.04
N LEU A 462 21.40 15.97 5.82
CA LEU A 462 20.60 16.00 4.59
C LEU A 462 19.55 14.87 4.56
N LEU A 463 19.95 13.62 4.86
CA LEU A 463 19.05 12.48 4.86
C LEU A 463 17.93 12.65 5.90
N LEU A 464 18.26 13.16 7.10
CA LEU A 464 17.28 13.45 8.14
C LEU A 464 16.31 14.57 7.74
N PHE A 465 16.81 15.66 7.14
CA PHE A 465 15.98 16.73 6.59
C PHE A 465 14.95 16.19 5.59
N PHE A 466 15.38 15.33 4.67
CA PHE A 466 14.49 14.75 3.67
C PHE A 466 13.55 13.64 4.23
N ASP A 467 13.92 12.87 5.26
CA ASP A 467 12.98 11.98 6.01
C ASP A 467 11.81 12.78 6.58
N GLN A 468 12.14 13.87 7.30
CA GLN A 468 11.15 14.76 7.92
C GLN A 468 10.29 15.48 6.89
N LEU A 469 10.92 15.98 5.82
CA LEU A 469 10.23 16.64 4.72
C LEU A 469 9.24 15.70 4.04
N PHE A 470 9.67 14.49 3.69
CA PHE A 470 8.81 13.49 3.04
C PHE A 470 7.67 13.03 3.94
N ASP A 471 7.92 12.77 5.24
CA ASP A 471 6.86 12.46 6.20
C ASP A 471 5.83 13.59 6.31
N SER A 472 6.26 14.86 6.30
CA SER A 472 5.39 16.04 6.42
C SER A 472 4.40 16.19 5.27
N VAL A 473 4.72 15.66 4.09
CA VAL A 473 3.85 15.67 2.90
C VAL A 473 3.18 14.32 2.62
N ASN A 474 3.50 13.28 3.39
CA ASN A 474 2.91 11.93 3.32
C ASN A 474 2.06 11.57 4.56
N GLY A 475 1.62 12.58 5.31
CA GLY A 475 0.74 12.41 6.46
C GLY A 475 -0.66 11.90 6.08
N SER A 476 -1.13 10.87 6.80
CA SER A 476 -2.44 10.23 6.55
C SER A 476 -3.26 9.89 7.81
N GLN A 477 -2.65 10.03 8.99
CA GLN A 477 -3.26 9.76 10.30
C GLN A 477 -3.52 11.08 11.04
N LEU A 478 -4.66 11.21 11.71
CA LEU A 478 -5.04 12.41 12.47
C LEU A 478 -4.11 12.73 13.65
N ARG A 479 -3.34 11.76 14.12
CA ARG A 479 -2.35 11.90 15.20
C ARG A 479 -1.03 11.33 14.70
N SER A 480 0.06 11.95 15.12
CA SER A 480 1.41 11.45 14.87
C SER A 480 1.69 10.18 15.67
N GLN A 481 2.67 9.41 15.20
CA GLN A 481 3.23 8.27 15.95
C GLN A 481 4.45 8.75 16.75
N ASP A 482 4.73 8.09 17.89
CA ASP A 482 5.90 8.36 18.74
C ASP A 482 7.18 8.49 17.89
N GLY A 483 7.73 9.71 17.77
CA GLY A 483 8.97 10.00 17.04
C GLY A 483 8.85 10.38 15.56
N LYS A 484 7.65 10.38 14.95
CA LYS A 484 7.40 10.93 13.60
C LYS A 484 6.25 11.95 13.66
N THR A 485 6.53 13.10 14.27
CA THR A 485 5.56 14.18 14.57
C THR A 485 4.88 14.75 13.32
N LEU A 486 5.64 14.92 12.23
CA LEU A 486 5.16 15.44 10.96
C LEU A 486 4.45 14.39 10.08
N ARG A 487 4.50 13.10 10.42
CA ARG A 487 3.77 12.05 9.65
C ARG A 487 2.29 11.99 10.04
N SER A 488 1.60 13.14 10.01
CA SER A 488 0.22 13.30 10.48
C SER A 488 -0.58 14.26 9.60
N ALA A 489 -1.89 14.37 9.86
CA ALA A 489 -2.73 15.35 9.19
C ALA A 489 -2.35 16.78 9.64
N VAL A 490 -2.34 17.72 8.70
CA VAL A 490 -2.13 19.15 8.95
C VAL A 490 -3.34 19.69 9.69
N THR A 491 -3.08 20.38 10.80
CA THR A 491 -4.06 21.16 11.58
C THR A 491 -3.38 22.41 12.13
N ASP A 492 -4.17 23.36 12.64
CA ASP A 492 -3.64 24.58 13.27
C ASP A 492 -2.72 24.32 14.47
N ALA A 493 -2.84 23.16 15.12
CA ALA A 493 -2.01 22.76 16.26
C ALA A 493 -0.73 21.99 15.87
N THR A 494 -0.49 21.76 14.57
CA THR A 494 0.67 20.99 14.09
C THR A 494 1.75 21.87 13.48
N ASN A 495 3.01 21.52 13.72
CA ASN A 495 4.18 22.29 13.27
C ASN A 495 4.45 22.21 11.74
N HIS A 496 3.50 21.76 10.92
CA HIS A 496 3.69 21.65 9.47
C HIS A 496 4.00 23.00 8.81
N ILE A 497 3.27 24.07 9.13
CA ILE A 497 3.47 25.37 8.47
C ILE A 497 4.86 25.97 8.80
N PRO A 498 5.30 26.10 10.07
CA PRO A 498 6.65 26.60 10.37
C PRO A 498 7.77 25.68 9.84
N PHE A 499 7.54 24.36 9.83
CA PHE A 499 8.48 23.41 9.27
C PHE A 499 8.61 23.56 7.74
N TRP A 500 7.51 23.77 7.02
CA TRP A 500 7.55 24.00 5.56
C TRP A 500 8.17 25.35 5.21
N GLU A 501 7.89 26.40 5.98
CA GLU A 501 8.50 27.74 5.79
C GLU A 501 10.03 27.69 5.99
N SER A 502 10.51 27.04 7.04
CA SER A 502 11.96 26.80 7.25
C SER A 502 12.58 25.81 6.24
N SER A 503 11.83 24.80 5.80
CA SER A 503 12.26 23.89 4.73
C SER A 503 12.42 24.61 3.40
N ILE A 504 11.54 25.56 3.06
CA ILE A 504 11.66 26.40 1.87
C ILE A 504 12.96 27.23 1.91
N VAL A 505 13.35 27.78 3.07
CA VAL A 505 14.63 28.50 3.22
C VAL A 505 15.80 27.55 2.99
N THR A 506 15.77 26.36 3.59
CA THR A 506 16.81 25.33 3.42
C THR A 506 16.94 24.92 1.95
N LEU A 507 15.83 24.55 1.29
CA LEU A 507 15.77 24.21 -0.15
C LEU A 507 16.17 25.37 -1.08
N LYS A 508 16.04 26.63 -0.63
CA LYS A 508 16.54 27.80 -1.38
C LYS A 508 18.05 27.89 -1.42
N SER A 509 18.74 27.44 -0.36
CA SER A 509 20.21 27.35 -0.32
C SER A 509 20.79 26.17 -1.11
N MET A 510 19.97 25.16 -1.45
CA MET A 510 20.48 23.92 -2.07
C MET A 510 20.90 24.10 -3.53
N TYR A 511 22.09 23.59 -3.85
CA TYR A 511 22.59 23.40 -5.21
C TYR A 511 23.43 22.11 -5.31
N PHE A 512 23.53 21.55 -6.51
CA PHE A 512 24.37 20.38 -6.79
C PHE A 512 25.65 20.78 -7.52
N THR A 513 26.76 20.14 -7.18
CA THR A 513 28.08 20.36 -7.77
C THR A 513 28.60 19.05 -8.35
N ALA A 514 28.98 19.06 -9.63
CA ALA A 514 29.52 17.86 -10.27
C ALA A 514 31.00 17.67 -9.94
N PRO A 515 31.53 16.44 -9.87
CA PRO A 515 32.95 16.18 -9.65
C PRO A 515 33.82 16.97 -10.64
N GLY A 516 34.82 17.70 -10.13
CA GLY A 516 35.72 18.53 -10.93
C GLY A 516 35.11 19.83 -11.49
N SER A 517 33.85 20.16 -11.19
CA SER A 517 33.18 21.40 -11.61
C SER A 517 32.95 22.33 -10.41
N THR A 518 33.21 23.62 -10.57
CA THR A 518 32.81 24.65 -9.60
C THR A 518 31.43 25.27 -9.89
N LYS A 519 30.80 24.91 -11.02
CA LYS A 519 29.52 25.50 -11.44
C LYS A 519 28.34 24.88 -10.67
N PRO A 520 27.56 25.68 -9.91
CA PRO A 520 26.38 25.18 -9.21
C PRO A 520 25.25 24.84 -10.19
N VAL A 521 24.60 23.70 -9.98
CA VAL A 521 23.48 23.21 -10.79
C VAL A 521 22.26 23.02 -9.91
N ARG A 522 21.18 23.75 -10.17
CA ARG A 522 19.91 23.59 -9.47
C ARG A 522 18.99 22.67 -10.26
N THR A 523 18.60 21.54 -9.67
CA THR A 523 17.73 20.56 -10.33
C THR A 523 16.27 21.04 -10.37
N PRO A 524 15.47 20.59 -11.36
CA PRO A 524 14.02 20.84 -11.37
C PRO A 524 13.34 20.42 -10.07
N SER A 525 13.80 19.32 -9.46
CA SER A 525 13.24 18.78 -8.22
C SER A 525 13.38 19.74 -7.03
N LEU A 526 14.48 20.49 -6.92
CA LEU A 526 14.64 21.51 -5.88
C LEU A 526 13.67 22.68 -6.07
N LYS A 527 13.50 23.15 -7.32
CA LYS A 527 12.53 24.21 -7.65
C LYS A 527 11.10 23.75 -7.36
N ASN A 528 10.75 22.53 -7.78
CA ASN A 528 9.41 21.99 -7.66
C ASN A 528 9.07 21.59 -6.22
N TRP A 529 10.05 21.18 -5.39
CA TRP A 529 9.86 21.03 -3.95
C TRP A 529 9.44 22.36 -3.29
N ILE A 530 10.12 23.46 -3.59
CA ILE A 530 9.78 24.78 -3.05
C ILE A 530 8.37 25.19 -3.48
N PHE A 531 8.05 25.02 -4.76
CA PHE A 531 6.71 25.30 -5.29
C PHE A 531 5.65 24.47 -4.55
N THR A 532 5.80 23.14 -4.49
CA THR A 532 4.87 22.22 -3.79
C THR A 532 4.67 22.60 -2.32
N LEU A 533 5.72 23.00 -1.59
CA LEU A 533 5.58 23.46 -0.20
C LEU A 533 4.81 24.77 -0.07
N GLN A 534 5.08 25.75 -0.95
CA GLN A 534 4.30 26.99 -1.01
C GLN A 534 2.83 26.70 -1.32
N SER A 535 2.58 25.76 -2.23
CA SER A 535 1.24 25.30 -2.60
C SER A 535 0.53 24.59 -1.45
N PHE A 536 1.21 23.75 -0.67
CA PHE A 536 0.65 23.15 0.55
C PHE A 536 0.28 24.20 1.61
N ILE A 537 1.12 25.22 1.84
CA ILE A 537 0.83 26.32 2.77
C ILE A 537 -0.40 27.10 2.32
N TYR A 538 -0.47 27.48 1.05
CA TYR A 538 -1.61 28.21 0.47
C TYR A 538 -2.89 27.37 0.49
N LEU A 539 -2.79 26.10 0.08
CA LEU A 539 -3.89 25.13 0.08
C LEU A 539 -4.47 24.95 1.48
N TRP A 540 -3.64 24.78 2.53
CA TRP A 540 -4.13 24.68 3.90
C TRP A 540 -4.96 25.91 4.29
N ARG A 541 -4.44 27.12 4.03
CA ARG A 541 -5.15 28.38 4.31
C ARG A 541 -6.49 28.44 3.58
N LYS A 542 -6.54 28.05 2.30
CA LYS A 542 -7.77 28.03 1.48
C LYS A 542 -8.79 26.99 1.96
N VAL A 543 -8.39 25.73 2.19
CA VAL A 543 -9.32 24.67 2.61
C VAL A 543 -9.82 24.86 4.04
N ARG A 544 -8.98 25.44 4.93
CA ARG A 544 -9.38 25.85 6.28
C ARG A 544 -10.49 26.91 6.22
N GLY A 545 -10.38 27.88 5.32
CA GLY A 545 -11.39 28.93 5.11
C GLY A 545 -12.78 28.41 4.72
N ILE A 546 -12.87 27.27 4.01
CA ILE A 546 -14.13 26.60 3.68
C ILE A 546 -14.58 25.56 4.73
N GLY A 547 -13.88 25.45 5.87
CA GLY A 547 -14.29 24.64 7.02
C GLY A 547 -13.55 23.30 7.22
N PHE A 548 -12.40 23.06 6.56
CA PHE A 548 -11.58 21.89 6.87
C PHE A 548 -10.94 22.03 8.25
N LYS A 549 -11.18 21.04 9.13
CA LYS A 549 -10.53 20.93 10.45
C LYS A 549 -9.14 20.30 10.39
N PHE A 550 -8.87 19.55 9.34
CA PHE A 550 -7.59 18.91 9.06
C PHE A 550 -7.44 18.66 7.57
N LEU A 551 -6.21 18.51 7.09
CA LEU A 551 -5.88 18.11 5.71
C LEU A 551 -4.90 16.92 5.77
N THR A 552 -5.09 15.89 4.94
CA THR A 552 -4.12 14.77 4.84
C THR A 552 -3.21 14.97 3.62
N PRO A 553 -1.92 15.32 3.77
CA PRO A 553 -1.02 15.55 2.64
C PRO A 553 -0.88 14.36 1.67
N ARG A 554 -1.03 13.11 2.15
CA ARG A 554 -1.08 11.89 1.31
C ARG A 554 -2.26 11.83 0.31
N ALA A 555 -3.19 12.79 0.34
CA ALA A 555 -4.18 12.92 -0.74
C ALA A 555 -3.57 13.50 -2.03
N PHE A 556 -2.41 14.18 -1.96
CA PHE A 556 -1.83 15.00 -3.03
C PHE A 556 -0.55 14.38 -3.60
N ASN A 557 -0.62 13.12 -4.04
CA ASN A 557 0.44 12.40 -4.77
C ASN A 557 -0.14 11.44 -5.82
N GLN A 558 0.65 11.04 -6.81
CA GLN A 558 0.24 10.15 -7.92
C GLN A 558 0.17 8.66 -7.53
N ASP A 559 0.55 8.26 -6.30
CA ASP A 559 0.39 6.88 -5.79
C ASP A 559 -0.97 6.21 -6.16
N PRO A 560 -2.13 6.89 -6.08
CA PRO A 560 -3.43 6.27 -6.42
C PRO A 560 -3.58 5.89 -7.89
N LEU A 561 -2.88 6.62 -8.76
CA LEU A 561 -2.81 6.45 -10.21
C LEU A 561 -1.75 5.42 -10.60
N GLU A 562 -0.56 5.46 -9.98
CA GLU A 562 0.45 4.38 -10.10
C GLU A 562 -0.07 3.03 -9.59
N ASN A 563 -0.87 3.02 -8.53
CA ASN A 563 -1.58 1.83 -8.05
C ASN A 563 -2.60 1.32 -9.08
N PHE A 564 -3.30 2.21 -9.78
CA PHE A 564 -4.19 1.85 -10.89
C PHE A 564 -3.40 1.27 -12.08
N PHE A 565 -2.29 1.89 -12.49
CA PHE A 565 -1.39 1.34 -13.52
C PHE A 565 -0.82 -0.03 -13.13
N SER A 566 -0.55 -0.25 -11.85
CA SER A 566 -0.12 -1.56 -11.33
C SER A 566 -1.22 -2.61 -11.41
N CYS A 567 -2.48 -2.24 -11.14
CA CYS A 567 -3.63 -3.12 -11.35
C CYS A 567 -3.85 -3.44 -12.84
N VAL A 568 -3.67 -2.44 -13.71
CA VAL A 568 -3.77 -2.61 -15.17
C VAL A 568 -2.71 -3.58 -15.68
N ARG A 569 -1.45 -3.40 -15.29
CA ARG A 569 -0.34 -4.30 -15.67
C ARG A 569 -0.46 -5.69 -15.05
N GLY A 570 -1.07 -5.81 -13.87
CA GLY A 570 -1.29 -7.10 -13.20
C GLY A 570 -2.43 -7.94 -13.78
N TYR A 571 -3.33 -7.31 -14.56
CA TYR A 571 -4.48 -7.99 -15.15
C TYR A 571 -4.05 -9.03 -16.20
N ALA A 572 -4.80 -10.13 -16.30
CA ALA A 572 -4.59 -11.22 -17.27
C ALA A 572 -3.15 -11.81 -17.32
N GLY A 573 -2.48 -11.96 -16.18
CA GLY A 573 -1.21 -12.70 -16.09
C GLY A 573 0.06 -11.85 -16.22
N ALA A 574 0.03 -10.61 -15.73
CA ALA A 574 1.17 -9.69 -15.68
C ALA A 574 1.64 -9.14 -17.05
N ASN A 575 0.73 -8.53 -17.81
CA ASN A 575 1.10 -7.77 -19.01
C ASN A 575 1.74 -6.41 -18.66
N ALA A 576 3.08 -6.36 -18.64
CA ALA A 576 3.85 -5.17 -18.28
C ALA A 576 3.63 -3.95 -19.20
N LYS A 577 3.20 -4.16 -20.45
CA LYS A 577 2.88 -3.13 -21.46
C LYS A 577 1.63 -3.54 -22.26
N PRO A 578 0.41 -3.25 -21.79
CA PRO A 578 -0.81 -3.60 -22.51
C PRO A 578 -0.88 -2.91 -23.88
N THR A 579 -1.53 -3.54 -24.85
CA THR A 579 -1.95 -2.84 -26.09
C THR A 579 -3.05 -1.81 -25.74
N PRO A 580 -3.29 -0.80 -26.60
CA PRO A 580 -4.40 0.14 -26.42
C PRO A 580 -5.75 -0.55 -26.14
N THR A 581 -6.12 -1.57 -26.92
CA THR A 581 -7.35 -2.35 -26.69
C THR A 581 -7.33 -3.11 -25.36
N SER A 582 -6.22 -3.78 -25.02
CA SER A 582 -6.06 -4.48 -23.74
C SER A 582 -6.15 -3.50 -22.56
N PHE A 583 -5.61 -2.29 -22.71
CA PHE A 583 -5.69 -1.20 -21.74
C PHE A 583 -7.14 -0.73 -21.56
N ALA A 584 -7.87 -0.51 -22.65
CA ALA A 584 -9.29 -0.13 -22.60
C ALA A 584 -10.15 -1.21 -21.91
N HIS A 585 -9.98 -2.48 -22.28
CA HIS A 585 -10.71 -3.59 -21.68
C HIS A 585 -10.39 -3.77 -20.21
N THR A 586 -9.11 -3.74 -19.83
CA THR A 586 -8.67 -3.83 -18.44
C THR A 586 -9.19 -2.67 -17.60
N THR A 587 -9.13 -1.45 -18.13
CA THR A 587 -9.68 -0.25 -17.49
C THR A 587 -11.18 -0.38 -17.24
N LYS A 588 -11.94 -0.82 -18.24
CA LYS A 588 -13.38 -1.11 -18.13
C LYS A 588 -13.67 -2.20 -17.07
N ALA A 589 -12.89 -3.28 -17.04
CA ALA A 589 -13.06 -4.36 -16.06
C ALA A 589 -12.72 -3.93 -14.62
N LEU A 590 -11.64 -3.16 -14.43
CA LEU A 590 -11.21 -2.69 -13.11
C LEU A 590 -12.24 -1.77 -12.45
N LEU A 591 -12.94 -0.92 -13.22
CA LEU A 591 -14.08 -0.13 -12.75
C LEU A 591 -15.19 -1.02 -12.16
N VAL A 592 -15.66 -1.96 -12.99
CA VAL A 592 -16.78 -2.85 -12.67
C VAL A 592 -16.47 -3.66 -11.41
N ASN A 593 -15.23 -4.14 -11.31
CA ASN A 593 -14.75 -4.99 -10.23
C ASN A 593 -14.15 -4.21 -9.03
N ASN A 594 -14.31 -2.88 -8.96
CA ASN A 594 -13.82 -2.04 -7.85
C ASN A 594 -12.35 -2.33 -7.46
N LEU A 595 -11.45 -2.41 -8.46
CA LEU A 595 -10.02 -2.71 -8.31
C LEU A 595 -9.67 -4.10 -7.73
N VAL A 596 -10.60 -5.06 -7.74
CA VAL A 596 -10.26 -6.46 -7.45
C VAL A 596 -9.41 -7.03 -8.60
N SER A 597 -8.10 -6.87 -8.46
CA SER A 597 -7.07 -7.60 -9.19
C SER A 597 -6.21 -8.38 -8.18
N PRO A 598 -5.58 -9.50 -8.57
CA PRO A 598 -4.52 -10.11 -7.78
C PRO A 598 -3.44 -9.06 -7.49
N ARG A 599 -3.07 -8.87 -6.22
CA ARG A 599 -2.03 -7.89 -5.85
C ARG A 599 -0.73 -8.23 -6.57
N ALA A 600 -0.21 -7.26 -7.34
CA ALA A 600 1.11 -7.40 -7.95
C ALA A 600 2.17 -7.60 -6.87
N ILE A 601 2.85 -8.75 -6.90
CA ILE A 601 3.91 -9.09 -5.95
C ILE A 601 5.10 -8.15 -6.22
N GLY A 602 5.31 -7.17 -5.34
CA GLY A 602 6.40 -6.20 -5.45
C GLY A 602 6.03 -4.81 -5.99
N ALA A 603 4.79 -4.35 -5.84
CA ALA A 603 4.39 -2.98 -6.20
C ALA A 603 5.31 -1.89 -5.59
N ASN A 604 5.56 -0.82 -6.36
CA ASN A 604 6.46 0.28 -5.97
C ASN A 604 5.83 1.32 -5.03
N CYS A 605 4.52 1.52 -5.12
CA CYS A 605 3.75 2.46 -4.31
C CYS A 605 3.19 1.79 -3.04
N GLU A 606 2.94 2.58 -2.01
CA GLU A 606 2.19 2.13 -0.84
C GLU A 606 0.68 2.05 -1.15
N ASP A 607 -0.06 1.28 -0.34
CA ASP A 607 -1.53 1.33 -0.33
C ASP A 607 -2.00 2.76 -0.05
N ASP A 608 -2.79 3.33 -0.97
CA ASP A 608 -3.28 4.70 -0.88
C ASP A 608 -4.47 4.86 0.10
N GLY A 609 -5.01 3.74 0.60
CA GLY A 609 -6.05 3.69 1.63
C GLY A 609 -7.44 4.16 1.17
N SER A 610 -7.69 4.21 -0.15
CA SER A 610 -9.03 4.45 -0.71
C SER A 610 -9.93 3.24 -0.52
N LEU A 611 -11.17 3.46 -0.07
CA LEU A 611 -12.07 2.36 0.31
C LEU A 611 -12.85 1.78 -0.89
N SER A 612 -13.13 2.60 -1.91
CA SER A 612 -13.81 2.21 -3.16
C SER A 612 -13.75 3.33 -4.21
N TYR A 613 -14.22 3.03 -5.42
CA TYR A 613 -14.70 4.05 -6.37
C TYR A 613 -15.89 4.84 -5.82
N LEU A 614 -16.17 6.03 -6.40
CA LEU A 614 -17.36 6.83 -6.08
C LEU A 614 -18.63 6.04 -6.36
N ASP A 615 -18.78 5.58 -7.60
CA ASP A 615 -19.83 4.68 -8.04
C ASP A 615 -19.22 3.30 -8.27
N ASN A 616 -19.68 2.29 -7.53
CA ASN A 616 -19.39 0.89 -7.82
C ASN A 616 -20.65 0.20 -8.38
N LEU A 617 -20.49 -0.86 -9.18
CA LEU A 617 -21.61 -1.59 -9.78
C LEU A 617 -22.64 -2.04 -8.71
N LYS A 618 -22.17 -2.40 -7.52
CA LYS A 618 -23.02 -2.78 -6.38
C LYS A 618 -23.86 -1.62 -5.86
N SER A 619 -23.39 -0.37 -5.91
CA SER A 619 -24.15 0.84 -5.54
C SER A 619 -25.22 1.18 -6.57
N PHE A 620 -24.88 1.03 -7.86
CA PHE A 620 -25.84 1.16 -8.96
C PHE A 620 -26.97 0.12 -8.85
N LEU A 621 -26.62 -1.15 -8.59
CA LEU A 621 -27.57 -2.24 -8.41
C LEU A 621 -28.36 -2.15 -7.08
N ASN A 622 -27.73 -1.72 -5.98
CA ASN A 622 -28.35 -1.66 -4.65
C ASN A 622 -28.93 -0.28 -4.32
N THR A 623 -29.66 0.34 -5.24
CA THR A 623 -30.36 1.62 -4.97
C THR A 623 -31.55 1.45 -3.99
N GLN A 624 -31.73 0.26 -3.41
CA GLN A 624 -32.55 0.02 -2.21
C GLN A 624 -31.78 -0.81 -1.17
N VAL A 625 -32.07 -0.53 0.11
CA VAL A 625 -31.51 -1.09 1.37
C VAL A 625 -30.32 -0.34 1.97
N ALA A 626 -30.57 0.31 3.12
CA ALA A 626 -29.57 0.85 4.02
C ALA A 626 -29.25 -0.14 5.15
N ILE A 627 -28.00 -0.20 5.62
CA ILE A 627 -27.58 -0.97 6.80
C ILE A 627 -26.67 -0.11 7.68
N THR A 628 -26.88 -0.18 8.99
CA THR A 628 -26.19 0.58 10.05
C THR A 628 -24.86 -0.04 10.48
N GLU A 629 -23.89 0.79 10.84
CA GLU A 629 -22.58 0.37 11.37
C GLU A 629 -22.62 0.10 12.89
N THR A 630 -21.76 -0.81 13.38
CA THR A 630 -21.40 -0.94 14.81
C THR A 630 -19.90 -1.30 14.96
N PRO A 631 -19.24 -0.94 16.09
CA PRO A 631 -17.78 -0.88 16.15
C PRO A 631 -17.08 -2.19 16.59
N LEU A 632 -15.83 -2.36 16.15
CA LEU A 632 -14.95 -3.48 16.50
C LEU A 632 -14.13 -3.21 17.78
N VAL A 633 -13.99 -4.25 18.61
CA VAL A 633 -13.06 -4.30 19.76
C VAL A 633 -12.18 -5.55 19.62
N LEU A 634 -10.88 -5.40 19.85
CA LEU A 634 -9.88 -6.49 19.74
C LEU A 634 -9.28 -6.87 21.10
N ALA A 635 -9.01 -8.15 21.30
CA ALA A 635 -8.30 -8.70 22.46
C ALA A 635 -7.07 -9.54 22.02
N PRO A 636 -5.95 -9.53 22.76
CA PRO A 636 -4.70 -10.17 22.35
C PRO A 636 -4.57 -11.65 22.75
N VAL A 637 -3.72 -12.39 22.04
CA VAL A 637 -3.38 -13.81 22.27
C VAL A 637 -1.86 -13.99 22.35
N TYR A 638 -1.36 -14.87 23.22
CA TYR A 638 0.08 -15.12 23.45
C TYR A 638 0.52 -16.57 23.12
N PRO A 639 1.74 -16.83 22.60
CA PRO A 639 2.28 -18.18 22.35
C PRO A 639 3.09 -18.80 23.54
N PRO A 640 3.60 -20.05 23.40
CA PRO A 640 4.49 -20.73 24.37
C PRO A 640 5.99 -20.78 23.98
N GLU A 641 6.87 -21.13 24.94
CA GLU A 641 8.35 -21.16 24.83
C GLU A 641 8.94 -22.61 24.68
N GLU A 642 10.18 -22.84 24.14
CA GLU A 642 10.88 -24.18 24.02
C GLU A 642 12.47 -24.18 24.08
N THR A 643 13.24 -24.93 24.95
CA THR A 643 14.61 -24.64 25.58
C THR A 643 15.93 -24.63 24.73
N VAL A 644 16.85 -23.62 24.89
CA VAL A 644 18.30 -23.55 24.45
C VAL A 644 19.13 -22.45 25.18
N GLN A 645 20.44 -22.69 25.37
CA GLN A 645 21.48 -21.78 25.94
C GLN A 645 22.40 -21.16 24.86
N LEU A 646 23.13 -20.08 25.18
CA LEU A 646 24.21 -19.50 24.36
C LEU A 646 25.47 -19.19 25.21
N PRO A 647 26.68 -19.14 24.62
CA PRO A 647 27.95 -18.90 25.33
C PRO A 647 28.20 -17.39 25.57
N ALA A 648 29.13 -17.10 26.48
CA ALA A 648 29.62 -15.75 26.76
C ALA A 648 30.99 -15.50 26.11
N GLU A 649 31.26 -14.27 25.68
CA GLU A 649 32.59 -13.65 25.68
C GLU A 649 32.51 -12.14 25.41
N ASP A 650 33.50 -11.39 25.91
CA ASP A 650 33.42 -9.94 26.14
C ASP A 650 33.56 -9.08 24.86
N ASN A 651 32.50 -8.32 24.55
CA ASN A 651 32.56 -7.12 23.71
C ASN A 651 31.55 -6.08 24.26
N MET A 652 31.89 -4.80 24.20
CA MET A 652 31.09 -3.70 24.79
C MET A 652 29.72 -3.57 24.10
N ASP A 653 28.67 -4.13 24.71
CA ASP A 653 27.39 -4.43 24.05
C ASP A 653 26.38 -3.26 24.10
N LEU A 654 26.63 -2.27 23.24
CA LEU A 654 25.73 -1.14 22.95
C LEU A 654 24.33 -1.59 22.47
N ALA A 655 24.18 -2.80 21.94
CA ALA A 655 22.94 -3.28 21.34
C ALA A 655 21.98 -3.87 22.40
N THR A 656 22.49 -4.67 23.34
CA THR A 656 21.70 -5.19 24.47
C THR A 656 21.23 -4.05 25.37
N ALA A 657 22.05 -3.05 25.66
CA ALA A 657 21.62 -1.85 26.36
C ALA A 657 20.43 -1.16 25.64
N TYR A 658 20.55 -0.93 24.33
CA TYR A 658 19.49 -0.32 23.52
C TYR A 658 18.19 -1.13 23.51
N VAL A 659 18.27 -2.45 23.32
CA VAL A 659 17.10 -3.35 23.32
C VAL A 659 16.45 -3.37 24.71
N SER A 660 17.25 -3.43 25.77
CA SER A 660 16.78 -3.41 27.17
C SER A 660 16.06 -2.11 27.49
N GLY A 661 16.59 -0.95 27.08
CA GLY A 661 15.92 0.34 27.21
C GLY A 661 14.59 0.43 26.45
N VAL A 662 14.50 -0.15 25.23
CA VAL A 662 13.23 -0.23 24.48
C VAL A 662 12.20 -1.12 25.17
N ILE A 663 12.65 -2.21 25.82
CA ILE A 663 11.79 -3.12 26.58
C ILE A 663 11.33 -2.45 27.88
N GLY A 664 12.24 -1.85 28.65
CA GLY A 664 11.93 -1.06 29.85
C GLY A 664 10.92 0.06 29.58
N LYS A 665 11.12 0.84 28.51
CA LYS A 665 10.17 1.89 28.06
C LYS A 665 8.78 1.34 27.73
N LYS A 666 8.67 0.12 27.18
CA LYS A 666 7.39 -0.55 26.91
C LYS A 666 6.75 -1.15 28.15
N LEU A 667 7.55 -1.63 29.11
CA LEU A 667 7.08 -2.16 30.40
C LEU A 667 6.61 -1.04 31.32
N ARG A 668 7.32 0.09 31.40
CA ARG A 668 6.92 1.29 32.17
C ARG A 668 5.54 1.83 31.73
N LYS A 669 5.26 1.86 30.41
CA LYS A 669 3.91 2.19 29.89
C LYS A 669 2.80 1.19 30.29
N LYS A 670 3.14 0.00 30.80
CA LYS A 670 2.20 -1.07 31.19
C LYS A 670 2.18 -1.36 32.70
N LEU A 671 3.17 -0.92 33.45
CA LEU A 671 3.33 -1.15 34.90
C LEU A 671 3.43 0.17 35.70
N PRO A 672 2.43 1.09 35.59
CA PRO A 672 2.48 2.37 36.29
C PRO A 672 2.35 2.25 37.83
N ALA A 673 1.80 1.15 38.33
CA ALA A 673 1.38 1.00 39.73
C ALA A 673 2.36 0.26 40.66
N CYS A 674 3.52 -0.20 40.17
CA CYS A 674 4.49 -0.94 40.99
C CYS A 674 5.84 -0.22 41.04
N GLN A 675 6.10 0.45 42.16
CA GLN A 675 7.27 1.31 42.34
C GLN A 675 8.59 0.52 42.42
N SER A 676 8.60 -0.65 43.05
CA SER A 676 9.78 -1.54 43.08
C SER A 676 10.17 -2.06 41.69
N CYS A 677 9.18 -2.38 40.84
CA CYS A 677 9.45 -2.75 39.44
C CYS A 677 9.99 -1.58 38.62
N GLN A 678 9.67 -0.32 38.97
CA GLN A 678 10.22 0.85 38.28
C GLN A 678 11.67 1.12 38.71
N VAL A 679 11.98 1.03 40.01
CA VAL A 679 13.35 1.13 40.53
C VAL A 679 14.26 0.06 39.92
N ASN A 680 13.77 -1.18 39.76
CA ASN A 680 14.54 -2.27 39.14
C ASN A 680 14.67 -2.17 37.60
N LEU A 681 14.00 -1.21 36.95
CA LEU A 681 14.10 -0.98 35.50
C LEU A 681 14.99 0.21 35.13
N GLU A 682 15.41 1.03 36.09
CA GLU A 682 16.09 2.32 35.86
C GLU A 682 17.39 2.39 36.69
N THR A 683 18.26 3.36 36.39
CA THR A 683 19.51 3.57 37.14
C THR A 683 19.93 5.02 37.15
N GLU A 684 20.71 5.39 38.16
CA GLU A 684 21.32 6.72 38.29
C GLU A 684 22.73 6.79 37.66
N GLU A 685 23.39 5.64 37.44
CA GLU A 685 24.74 5.55 36.87
C GLU A 685 24.73 5.61 35.34
N ASP A 686 25.59 6.45 34.75
CA ASP A 686 25.73 6.60 33.30
C ASP A 686 26.96 5.82 32.79
N LEU A 687 26.73 4.78 32.01
CA LEU A 687 27.75 3.84 31.52
C LEU A 687 28.04 4.05 30.01
N PRO A 688 29.26 3.76 29.52
CA PRO A 688 29.61 3.89 28.09
C PRO A 688 28.63 3.21 27.12
N GLU A 689 28.06 2.09 27.52
CA GLU A 689 27.09 1.26 26.79
C GLU A 689 25.78 2.02 26.50
N HIS A 690 25.49 3.12 27.21
CA HIS A 690 24.28 3.93 27.03
C HIS A 690 24.42 5.03 25.96
N MET A 691 25.62 5.23 25.38
CA MET A 691 25.91 6.25 24.36
C MET A 691 24.87 6.27 23.21
N LEU A 692 24.48 5.11 22.70
CA LEU A 692 23.56 4.99 21.56
C LEU A 692 22.11 5.37 21.93
N ILE A 693 21.72 5.14 23.20
CA ILE A 693 20.45 5.62 23.76
C ILE A 693 20.51 7.14 23.95
N ARG A 694 21.60 7.66 24.55
CA ARG A 694 21.81 9.10 24.79
C ARG A 694 21.69 9.92 23.50
N VAL A 695 22.41 9.55 22.44
CA VAL A 695 22.33 10.25 21.14
C VAL A 695 20.89 10.22 20.57
N ASN A 696 20.22 9.08 20.63
CA ASN A 696 18.85 8.92 20.12
C ASN A 696 17.80 9.70 20.94
N ASN A 697 18.06 9.90 22.23
CA ASN A 697 17.20 10.63 23.18
C ASN A 697 17.41 12.15 23.13
N ILE A 698 18.66 12.61 23.01
CA ILE A 698 19.03 14.02 22.81
C ILE A 698 18.40 14.54 21.51
N LEU A 699 18.48 13.77 20.42
CA LEU A 699 17.84 14.10 19.13
C LEU A 699 16.30 14.05 19.17
N LYS A 700 15.69 13.54 20.26
CA LYS A 700 14.23 13.45 20.45
C LYS A 700 13.69 14.35 21.57
N GLY A 701 14.56 15.10 22.25
CA GLY A 701 14.17 16.00 23.34
C GLY A 701 13.66 15.31 24.62
N THR A 702 14.05 14.05 24.87
CA THR A 702 13.64 13.33 26.08
C THR A 702 14.80 12.53 26.68
N ASP A 703 15.44 13.04 27.74
CA ASP A 703 16.45 12.26 28.49
C ASP A 703 15.78 11.16 29.32
N LEU A 704 16.15 9.91 29.06
CA LEU A 704 15.71 8.71 29.77
C LEU A 704 16.86 7.71 29.79
N ARG A 705 17.37 7.41 30.99
CA ARG A 705 18.51 6.54 31.25
C ARG A 705 18.00 5.17 31.75
N TYR A 706 18.69 4.09 31.40
CA TYR A 706 18.31 2.72 31.73
C TYR A 706 19.57 1.90 32.03
N LYS A 707 19.49 0.92 32.94
CA LYS A 707 20.67 0.15 33.39
C LYS A 707 21.09 -0.92 32.40
N ASP A 708 22.39 -1.22 32.36
CA ASP A 708 22.83 -2.52 31.86
C ASP A 708 22.36 -3.64 32.81
N LEU A 709 21.92 -4.75 32.23
CA LEU A 709 21.25 -5.81 32.98
C LEU A 709 22.26 -6.70 33.72
N ASP A 710 21.96 -7.03 34.97
CA ASP A 710 22.80 -7.92 35.77
C ASP A 710 22.90 -9.33 35.12
N PRO A 711 23.93 -10.12 35.44
CA PRO A 711 24.10 -11.47 34.88
C PRO A 711 22.89 -12.40 35.03
N LEU A 712 22.13 -12.34 36.15
CA LEU A 712 20.90 -13.11 36.34
C LEU A 712 19.76 -12.62 35.42
N THR A 713 19.64 -11.31 35.21
CA THR A 713 18.62 -10.77 34.29
C THR A 713 19.00 -10.97 32.81
N LYS A 714 20.30 -10.94 32.46
CA LYS A 714 20.80 -11.41 31.15
C LYS A 714 20.49 -12.91 30.96
N LEU A 715 20.65 -13.74 32.00
CA LEU A 715 20.20 -15.15 32.00
C LEU A 715 18.69 -15.30 31.80
N ALA A 716 17.88 -14.40 32.37
CA ALA A 716 16.42 -14.41 32.22
C ALA A 716 15.97 -14.09 30.79
N PHE A 717 16.65 -13.18 30.09
CA PHE A 717 16.38 -12.89 28.68
C PHE A 717 16.75 -14.05 27.74
N VAL A 718 17.84 -14.77 28.00
CA VAL A 718 18.18 -15.99 27.26
C VAL A 718 17.16 -17.11 27.53
N LYS A 719 16.70 -17.27 28.78
CA LYS A 719 15.62 -18.22 29.13
C LYS A 719 14.28 -17.90 28.47
N TYR A 720 13.94 -16.62 28.25
CA TYR A 720 12.66 -16.23 27.64
C TYR A 720 12.51 -16.57 26.15
N GLY A 721 13.58 -16.98 25.47
CA GLY A 721 13.41 -17.62 24.17
C GLY A 721 12.70 -18.98 24.28
N LYS A 722 12.84 -19.69 25.41
CA LYS A 722 13.04 -21.14 25.34
C LYS A 722 12.66 -21.94 26.67
N SER A 723 11.42 -22.50 26.71
CA SER A 723 10.62 -23.49 27.55
C SER A 723 9.89 -23.25 28.90
N ARG A 724 8.59 -23.62 28.85
CA ARG A 724 7.66 -23.98 29.95
C ARG A 724 7.74 -25.51 30.22
N LYS A 725 7.50 -26.09 31.40
CA LYS A 725 6.72 -25.66 32.60
C LYS A 725 7.23 -26.27 33.92
N GLY A 726 7.04 -25.53 35.02
CA GLY A 726 6.70 -26.06 36.36
C GLY A 726 7.84 -26.16 37.39
N PRO A 727 7.55 -26.19 38.72
CA PRO A 727 6.23 -26.14 39.37
C PRO A 727 5.87 -24.74 39.92
N LYS A 728 4.73 -24.63 40.63
CA LYS A 728 4.43 -23.48 41.50
C LYS A 728 5.07 -23.69 42.88
N LEU A 729 5.51 -22.62 43.51
CA LEU A 729 5.58 -22.49 44.98
C LEU A 729 4.64 -21.34 45.41
N PRO A 730 4.08 -21.37 46.63
CA PRO A 730 3.07 -20.41 47.08
C PRO A 730 3.70 -19.17 47.75
N LEU A 731 2.94 -18.07 47.68
CA LEU A 731 3.19 -16.72 48.24
C LEU A 731 4.35 -15.95 47.57
#